data_AF-A0A061NE86-F1
#
_entry.id   AF-A0A061NE86-F1
#
_cell.length_a   1.000
_cell.length_b   1.000
_cell.length_c   1.000
_cell.angle_alpha   90.00
_cell.angle_beta   90.00
_cell.angle_gamma   90.00
#
_symmetry.space_group_name_H-M   'P 1'
#
loop_
_entity.id
_entity.type
_entity.pdbx_description
1 polymer ?
#
loop_
_entity_poly.entity_id
_entity_poly.type
_entity_poly.pdbx_seq_one_letter_code
_entity_poly.pdbx_strand_id
1 'polypeptide(L)'
;MHRNNFSYIEERELRIDELDQLILVDTSDPARCSNKLQDIHPVETIIYDHHPNAPKAKGIVAMTGACVTLLLEEIYKQNLAIEPWERTLFALGLYSDTGSFMFESTTARDVKMLNQLFSDGISLQTVNQFHSQTLTETQQHILKRLLDHYESINHEGISFVYSVIELDQYVSNLSAIVERWVPLIGGDSCIAIVKMKDTIFVVARSSHDRFDVRTLMEKLGGGGHHAAAAATIKDQSLQDVKDVIDTQYKQAIKPATTVRQVMSTPVKTVTADATIDDVLQQSLRFGHSGFPVVDEDHLRGIISVRDANKAHHHGLGHAPVKGHMTENVITVSANTALEEAETLIIQHDIGRLPIIEDDRLVGILTRSDLLQSLYSRKPKEQKSDDCVQLPTFIQKDLESLGSLADDYGVHIYLVGGIVRDLLLDKANDDIDVVVEGDAVQFADFVGRTWQKEVVVHESFQTAKVKVSDDLTIDLATTRAEYYDHPSALPQIIRTHLKEDMYRRDFTINAMAISLNQDSFMKLIDLFGGRRDLEKQLLRPLHNLSFIEDPTRILRGLRFEGRFGFRLTDEAERFASDAKSAISKLSFERIGQEWAKVTQEKSYQRIAKRLDELNLLTSFFTGATYASNVASVYTCIANERLDEHPFFYVISIVRTKCLFFTIHRENKI
;
A
#
# COMPACT_ATOMS: atom_id res chain seq x y z
N MET A 1 -9.87 -41.99 13.67
CA MET A 1 -8.59 -42.70 13.87
C MET A 1 -8.45 -43.31 15.27
N HIS A 2 -8.98 -42.68 16.33
CA HIS A 2 -8.82 -43.15 17.72
C HIS A 2 -10.14 -43.30 18.49
N ARG A 3 -11.16 -43.92 17.88
CA ARG A 3 -12.51 -44.06 18.47
C ARG A 3 -12.51 -44.77 19.85
N ASN A 4 -11.48 -45.55 20.15
CA ASN A 4 -11.32 -46.25 21.42
C ASN A 4 -10.51 -45.47 22.47
N ASN A 5 -9.87 -44.36 22.09
CA ASN A 5 -9.06 -43.54 23.01
C ASN A 5 -9.83 -42.32 23.54
N PHE A 6 -10.89 -41.92 22.85
CA PHE A 6 -11.85 -40.93 23.34
C PHE A 6 -13.16 -41.61 23.66
N SER A 7 -13.69 -41.37 24.85
CA SER A 7 -15.06 -41.74 25.19
C SER A 7 -16.01 -40.91 24.34
N TYR A 8 -16.47 -41.48 23.22
CA TYR A 8 -17.45 -40.88 22.34
C TYR A 8 -18.83 -41.49 22.61
N ILE A 9 -19.78 -40.65 23.00
CA ILE A 9 -21.17 -41.03 23.23
C ILE A 9 -22.00 -40.44 22.08
N GLU A 10 -22.78 -41.29 21.41
CA GLU A 10 -23.69 -40.82 20.37
C GLU A 10 -24.87 -40.06 21.00
N GLU A 11 -25.42 -39.06 20.30
CA GLU A 11 -26.51 -38.21 20.80
C GLU A 11 -27.74 -39.00 21.31
N ARG A 12 -27.99 -40.18 20.73
CA ARG A 12 -29.10 -41.06 21.14
C ARG A 12 -28.89 -41.71 22.52
N GLU A 13 -27.64 -41.80 22.97
CA GLU A 13 -27.22 -42.44 24.23
C GLU A 13 -26.98 -41.41 25.35
N LEU A 14 -27.08 -40.12 25.03
CA LEU A 14 -26.89 -39.02 25.97
C LEU A 14 -28.05 -38.92 26.97
N ARG A 15 -27.72 -38.95 28.27
CA ARG A 15 -28.67 -38.67 29.36
C ARG A 15 -28.58 -37.20 29.75
N ILE A 16 -29.53 -36.41 29.25
CA ILE A 16 -29.53 -34.95 29.38
C ILE A 16 -29.76 -34.50 30.83
N ASP A 17 -30.54 -35.26 31.60
CA ASP A 17 -30.91 -34.95 32.99
C ASP A 17 -29.73 -35.01 33.98
N GLU A 18 -28.55 -35.48 33.53
CA GLU A 18 -27.33 -35.66 34.34
C GLU A 18 -26.21 -34.66 33.95
N LEU A 19 -26.51 -33.62 33.15
CA LEU A 19 -25.50 -32.68 32.63
C LEU A 19 -25.27 -31.47 33.56
N ASP A 20 -24.11 -31.45 34.24
CA ASP A 20 -23.68 -30.32 35.08
C ASP A 20 -23.02 -29.17 34.30
N GLN A 21 -22.29 -29.48 33.23
CA GLN A 21 -21.50 -28.52 32.45
C GLN A 21 -21.55 -28.84 30.95
N LEU A 22 -21.67 -27.79 30.13
CA LEU A 22 -21.64 -27.88 28.67
C LEU A 22 -20.43 -27.14 28.10
N ILE A 23 -19.62 -27.82 27.28
CA ILE A 23 -18.49 -27.20 26.56
C ILE A 23 -18.80 -27.24 25.06
N LEU A 24 -18.93 -26.08 24.43
CA LEU A 24 -19.13 -25.92 23.00
C LEU A 24 -17.78 -25.60 22.34
N VAL A 25 -17.48 -26.30 21.24
CA VAL A 25 -16.24 -26.14 20.47
C VAL A 25 -16.62 -25.91 19.01
N ASP A 26 -15.97 -24.94 18.36
CA ASP A 26 -16.19 -24.56 16.96
C ASP A 26 -17.60 -24.04 16.63
N THR A 27 -18.37 -23.72 17.67
CA THR A 27 -19.65 -23.02 17.54
C THR A 27 -19.97 -22.29 18.83
N SER A 28 -20.52 -21.09 18.67
CA SER A 28 -21.03 -20.26 19.77
C SER A 28 -22.56 -20.15 19.78
N ASP A 29 -23.23 -20.75 18.80
CA ASP A 29 -24.68 -20.76 18.68
C ASP A 29 -25.26 -22.15 19.03
N PRO A 30 -25.99 -22.28 20.15
CA PRO A 30 -26.68 -23.52 20.51
C PRO A 30 -27.70 -23.98 19.47
N ALA A 31 -28.24 -23.09 18.63
CA ALA A 31 -29.15 -23.46 17.54
C ALA A 31 -28.46 -24.24 16.41
N ARG A 32 -27.12 -24.18 16.33
CA ARG A 32 -26.32 -25.02 15.43
C ARG A 32 -26.06 -26.41 16.02
N CYS A 33 -26.38 -26.63 17.29
CA CYS A 33 -26.40 -27.94 17.93
C CYS A 33 -27.73 -28.66 17.67
N SER A 34 -27.75 -29.97 17.88
CA SER A 34 -28.94 -30.79 17.64
C SER A 34 -30.14 -30.37 18.51
N ASN A 35 -31.37 -30.64 18.05
CA ASN A 35 -32.60 -30.23 18.73
C ASN A 35 -32.67 -30.69 20.21
N LYS A 36 -32.07 -31.84 20.54
CA LYS A 36 -32.00 -32.33 21.94
C LYS A 36 -31.13 -31.46 22.86
N LEU A 37 -30.13 -30.79 22.30
CA LEU A 37 -29.21 -29.91 23.05
C LEU A 37 -29.76 -28.47 23.20
N GLN A 38 -30.73 -28.09 22.36
CA GLN A 38 -31.36 -26.76 22.39
C GLN A 38 -32.30 -26.57 23.59
N ASP A 39 -32.91 -27.65 24.09
CA ASP A 39 -33.81 -27.64 25.25
C ASP A 39 -33.07 -27.76 26.61
N ILE A 40 -31.73 -27.74 26.59
CA ILE A 40 -30.90 -27.91 27.81
C ILE A 40 -30.68 -26.54 28.47
N HIS A 41 -30.92 -26.48 29.78
CA HIS A 41 -30.49 -25.38 30.63
C HIS A 41 -29.32 -25.86 31.53
N PRO A 42 -28.09 -25.95 31.00
CA PRO A 42 -26.95 -26.38 31.80
C PRO A 42 -26.62 -25.35 32.88
N VAL A 43 -26.10 -25.79 34.03
CA VAL A 43 -25.69 -24.90 35.14
C VAL A 43 -24.55 -23.97 34.70
N GLU A 44 -23.70 -24.43 33.77
CA GLU A 44 -22.62 -23.64 33.18
C GLU A 44 -22.33 -24.03 31.72
N THR A 45 -22.15 -23.04 30.84
CA THR A 45 -21.71 -23.23 29.44
C THR A 45 -20.36 -22.55 29.19
N ILE A 46 -19.42 -23.28 28.60
CA ILE A 46 -18.10 -22.77 28.19
C ILE A 46 -17.97 -22.85 26.67
N ILE A 47 -17.51 -21.77 26.03
CA ILE A 47 -17.41 -21.67 24.56
C ILE A 47 -15.94 -21.51 24.13
N TYR A 48 -15.51 -22.37 23.21
CA TYR A 48 -14.27 -22.23 22.44
C TYR A 48 -14.62 -22.05 20.97
N ASP A 49 -14.47 -20.84 20.45
CA ASP A 49 -14.84 -20.51 19.08
C ASP A 49 -13.80 -19.58 18.46
N HIS A 50 -13.50 -19.79 17.18
CA HIS A 50 -12.58 -18.93 16.43
C HIS A 50 -13.27 -17.79 15.66
N HIS A 51 -14.61 -17.72 15.71
CA HIS A 51 -15.39 -16.65 15.09
C HIS A 51 -15.62 -15.48 16.07
N PRO A 52 -15.27 -14.23 15.72
CA PRO A 52 -15.28 -13.08 16.64
C PRO A 52 -16.68 -12.58 17.04
N ASN A 53 -17.74 -13.05 16.39
CA ASN A 53 -19.13 -12.62 16.63
C ASN A 53 -19.86 -13.44 17.71
N ALA A 54 -19.14 -14.29 18.45
CA ALA A 54 -19.74 -15.10 19.51
C ALA A 54 -20.30 -14.24 20.66
N PRO A 55 -21.45 -14.60 21.26
CA PRO A 55 -21.93 -13.99 22.49
C PRO A 55 -20.90 -14.07 23.62
N LYS A 56 -20.91 -13.08 24.53
CA LYS A 56 -20.07 -13.07 25.74
C LYS A 56 -20.48 -14.21 26.67
N ALA A 57 -19.84 -15.35 26.54
CA ALA A 57 -19.94 -16.50 27.45
C ALA A 57 -18.59 -16.76 28.14
N LYS A 58 -18.59 -17.65 29.13
CA LYS A 58 -17.34 -18.14 29.75
C LYS A 58 -16.58 -18.96 28.69
N GLY A 59 -15.27 -18.78 28.56
CA GLY A 59 -14.44 -19.49 27.57
C GLY A 59 -13.47 -18.59 26.80
N ILE A 60 -12.93 -19.08 25.68
CA ILE A 60 -11.97 -18.36 24.83
C ILE A 60 -12.55 -18.24 23.43
N VAL A 61 -12.83 -17.00 23.03
CA VAL A 61 -13.17 -16.68 21.64
C VAL A 61 -12.11 -15.76 21.09
N ALA A 62 -11.42 -16.19 20.04
CA ALA A 62 -10.41 -15.37 19.39
C ALA A 62 -10.23 -15.76 17.93
N MET A 63 -9.97 -14.77 17.08
CA MET A 63 -9.72 -15.01 15.66
C MET A 63 -8.47 -15.88 15.45
N THR A 64 -8.67 -17.09 14.93
CA THR A 64 -7.64 -18.03 14.47
C THR A 64 -8.15 -18.79 13.24
N GLY A 65 -7.25 -19.32 12.41
CA GLY A 65 -7.63 -20.10 11.22
C GLY A 65 -8.25 -21.44 11.58
N ALA A 66 -7.84 -22.04 12.69
CA ALA A 66 -8.41 -23.27 13.22
C ALA A 66 -8.79 -23.12 14.70
N CYS A 67 -9.90 -23.74 15.13
CA CYS A 67 -10.29 -23.74 16.55
C CYS A 67 -9.27 -24.51 17.42
N VAL A 68 -8.60 -25.51 16.87
CA VAL A 68 -7.56 -26.30 17.58
C VAL A 68 -6.37 -25.45 18.02
N THR A 69 -6.12 -24.30 17.38
CA THR A 69 -5.07 -23.36 17.78
C THR A 69 -5.30 -22.83 19.19
N LEU A 70 -6.56 -22.53 19.56
CA LEU A 70 -6.91 -22.07 20.91
C LEU A 70 -6.63 -23.15 21.96
N LEU A 71 -6.94 -24.40 21.62
CA LEU A 71 -6.69 -25.55 22.48
C LEU A 71 -5.18 -25.78 22.69
N LEU A 72 -4.40 -25.78 21.61
CA LEU A 72 -2.95 -25.98 21.66
C LEU A 72 -2.26 -24.90 22.48
N GLU A 73 -2.65 -23.64 22.32
CA GLU A 73 -2.09 -22.55 23.12
C GLU A 73 -2.31 -22.75 24.61
N GLU A 74 -3.49 -23.22 25.02
CA GLU A 74 -3.79 -23.47 26.43
C GLU A 74 -3.05 -24.71 26.96
N ILE A 75 -2.96 -25.79 26.16
CA ILE A 75 -2.16 -27.00 26.47
C ILE A 75 -0.70 -26.62 26.71
N TYR A 76 -0.10 -25.83 25.81
CA TYR A 76 1.30 -25.41 25.93
C TYR A 76 1.50 -24.43 27.09
N LYS A 77 0.54 -23.53 27.35
CA LYS A 77 0.59 -22.60 28.49
C LYS A 77 0.53 -23.32 29.83
N GLN A 78 -0.26 -24.39 29.93
CA GLN A 78 -0.35 -25.23 31.13
C GLN A 78 0.76 -26.29 31.21
N ASN A 79 1.62 -26.38 30.19
CA ASN A 79 2.71 -27.34 30.09
C ASN A 79 2.22 -28.81 30.21
N LEU A 80 1.07 -29.10 29.59
CA LEU A 80 0.51 -30.45 29.55
C LEU A 80 1.24 -31.31 28.51
N ALA A 81 1.49 -32.57 28.85
CA ALA A 81 2.12 -33.50 27.94
C ALA A 81 1.16 -33.90 26.80
N ILE A 82 1.67 -33.92 25.57
CA ILE A 82 0.91 -34.34 24.39
C ILE A 82 1.51 -35.64 23.83
N GLU A 83 0.69 -36.68 23.75
CA GLU A 83 1.11 -37.97 23.20
C GLU A 83 1.42 -37.84 21.69
N PRO A 84 2.32 -38.68 21.12
CA PRO A 84 2.70 -38.59 19.71
C PRO A 84 1.52 -38.64 18.72
N TRP A 85 0.49 -39.41 19.04
CA TRP A 85 -0.70 -39.53 18.20
C TRP A 85 -1.62 -38.31 18.32
N GLU A 86 -1.71 -37.70 19.51
CA GLU A 86 -2.46 -36.45 19.74
C GLU A 86 -1.82 -35.30 18.97
N ARG A 87 -0.49 -35.20 18.97
CA ARG A 87 0.25 -34.20 18.17
C ARG A 87 -0.09 -34.30 16.69
N THR A 88 -0.11 -35.52 16.17
CA THR A 88 -0.46 -35.77 14.76
C THR A 88 -1.94 -35.45 14.49
N LEU A 89 -2.83 -35.73 15.44
CA LEU A 89 -4.25 -35.41 15.35
C LEU A 89 -4.50 -33.88 15.35
N PHE A 90 -3.83 -33.15 16.24
CA PHE A 90 -3.91 -31.69 16.29
C PHE A 90 -3.33 -31.05 15.02
N ALA A 91 -2.22 -31.58 14.51
CA ALA A 91 -1.68 -31.15 13.22
C ALA A 91 -2.69 -31.38 12.09
N LEU A 92 -3.36 -32.53 12.04
CA LEU A 92 -4.41 -32.80 11.05
C LEU A 92 -5.55 -31.78 11.11
N GLY A 93 -5.98 -31.38 12.32
CA GLY A 93 -6.97 -30.31 12.52
C GLY A 93 -6.49 -28.97 11.94
N LEU A 94 -5.24 -28.58 12.24
CA LEU A 94 -4.65 -27.36 11.68
C LEU A 94 -4.61 -27.40 10.15
N TYR A 95 -4.13 -28.49 9.54
CA TYR A 95 -4.07 -28.61 8.08
C TYR A 95 -5.47 -28.61 7.44
N SER A 96 -6.47 -29.20 8.10
CA SER A 96 -7.85 -29.25 7.59
C SER A 96 -8.49 -27.87 7.58
N ASP A 97 -8.52 -27.19 8.73
CA ASP A 97 -9.30 -25.96 8.90
C ASP A 97 -8.66 -24.74 8.23
N THR A 98 -7.33 -24.77 8.06
CA THR A 98 -6.59 -23.70 7.37
C THR A 98 -6.43 -23.94 5.88
N GLY A 99 -6.96 -25.05 5.34
CA GLY A 99 -6.77 -25.42 3.93
C GLY A 99 -5.31 -25.61 3.58
N SER A 100 -4.57 -26.33 4.42
CA SER A 100 -3.11 -26.41 4.37
C SER A 100 -2.44 -25.03 4.41
N PHE A 101 -2.94 -24.14 5.28
CA PHE A 101 -2.45 -22.77 5.49
C PHE A 101 -2.60 -21.83 4.29
N MET A 102 -3.53 -22.15 3.38
CA MET A 102 -3.79 -21.36 2.17
C MET A 102 -5.06 -20.52 2.28
N PHE A 103 -5.93 -20.76 3.26
CA PHE A 103 -7.13 -19.96 3.46
C PHE A 103 -6.80 -18.59 4.06
N GLU A 104 -7.52 -17.55 3.65
CA GLU A 104 -7.34 -16.18 4.15
C GLU A 104 -7.56 -16.06 5.66
N SER A 105 -8.37 -16.93 6.26
CA SER A 105 -8.57 -16.98 7.72
C SER A 105 -7.35 -17.47 8.50
N THR A 106 -6.33 -18.01 7.82
CA THR A 106 -5.12 -18.55 8.47
C THR A 106 -4.31 -17.44 9.12
N THR A 107 -3.96 -17.60 10.39
CA THR A 107 -3.21 -16.62 11.17
C THR A 107 -1.79 -17.09 11.51
N ALA A 108 -0.92 -16.14 11.87
CA ALA A 108 0.42 -16.46 12.36
C ALA A 108 0.41 -17.35 13.63
N ARG A 109 -0.69 -17.35 14.40
CA ARG A 109 -0.87 -18.21 15.58
C ARG A 109 -1.00 -19.67 15.18
N ASP A 110 -1.74 -19.97 14.11
CA ASP A 110 -1.89 -21.33 13.58
C ASP A 110 -0.53 -21.89 13.13
N VAL A 111 0.25 -21.08 12.41
CA VAL A 111 1.59 -21.44 11.94
C VAL A 111 2.55 -21.67 13.12
N LYS A 112 2.46 -20.83 14.17
CA LYS A 112 3.26 -20.99 15.38
C LYS A 112 2.95 -22.31 16.10
N MET A 113 1.68 -22.65 16.25
CA MET A 113 1.26 -23.92 16.87
C MET A 113 1.72 -25.12 16.04
N LEU A 114 1.60 -25.04 14.70
CA LEU A 114 2.11 -26.08 13.81
C LEU A 114 3.62 -26.26 14.00
N ASN A 115 4.40 -25.18 14.01
CA ASN A 115 5.86 -25.25 14.22
C ASN A 115 6.24 -25.92 15.54
N GLN A 116 5.45 -25.68 16.59
CA GLN A 116 5.66 -26.31 17.89
C GLN A 116 5.38 -27.81 17.85
N LEU A 117 4.26 -28.22 17.24
CA LEU A 117 3.95 -29.63 17.02
C LEU A 117 5.03 -30.33 16.18
N PHE A 118 5.55 -29.68 15.14
CA PHE A 118 6.68 -30.20 14.35
C PHE A 118 7.93 -30.43 15.19
N SER A 119 8.25 -29.47 16.08
CA SER A 119 9.40 -29.56 16.99
C SER A 119 9.24 -30.75 17.96
N ASP A 120 8.01 -31.03 18.38
CA ASP A 120 7.69 -32.15 19.27
C ASP A 120 7.63 -33.49 18.52
N GLY A 121 7.44 -33.46 17.18
CA GLY A 121 7.43 -34.61 16.28
C GLY A 121 6.01 -35.05 15.90
N ILE A 122 5.64 -34.83 14.64
CA ILE A 122 4.38 -35.26 14.01
C ILE A 122 4.61 -36.25 12.86
N SER A 123 3.62 -37.10 12.57
CA SER A 123 3.65 -37.97 11.38
C SER A 123 3.01 -37.28 10.17
N LEU A 124 3.84 -36.67 9.31
CA LEU A 124 3.36 -36.09 8.04
C LEU A 124 2.72 -37.09 7.09
N GLN A 125 3.19 -38.34 7.10
CA GLN A 125 2.58 -39.41 6.31
C GLN A 125 1.11 -39.61 6.72
N THR A 126 0.84 -39.62 8.03
CA THR A 126 -0.52 -39.74 8.56
C THR A 126 -1.35 -38.51 8.23
N VAL A 127 -0.80 -37.30 8.44
CA VAL A 127 -1.48 -36.06 8.06
C VAL A 127 -1.88 -36.11 6.59
N ASN A 128 -0.95 -36.44 5.68
CA ASN A 128 -1.21 -36.50 4.25
C ASN A 128 -2.27 -37.56 3.89
N GLN A 129 -2.18 -38.75 4.50
CA GLN A 129 -3.13 -39.85 4.25
C GLN A 129 -4.57 -39.48 4.61
N PHE A 130 -4.78 -38.73 5.69
CA PHE A 130 -6.12 -38.37 6.17
C PHE A 130 -6.59 -36.99 5.71
N HIS A 131 -5.68 -36.08 5.35
CA HIS A 131 -6.00 -34.79 4.77
C HIS A 131 -6.42 -34.92 3.30
N SER A 132 -5.74 -35.79 2.52
CA SER A 132 -6.12 -36.05 1.13
C SER A 132 -7.36 -36.96 1.06
N GLN A 133 -8.56 -36.37 1.15
CA GLN A 133 -9.81 -37.12 0.96
C GLN A 133 -9.89 -37.63 -0.48
N THR A 134 -9.40 -38.82 -0.84
CA THR A 134 -9.62 -39.34 -2.19
C THR A 134 -11.12 -39.41 -2.50
N LEU A 135 -11.54 -38.99 -3.70
CA LEU A 135 -12.96 -39.11 -4.08
C LEU A 135 -13.30 -40.60 -4.11
N THR A 136 -14.42 -40.99 -3.50
CA THR A 136 -14.99 -42.33 -3.66
C THR A 136 -15.34 -42.58 -5.13
N GLU A 137 -15.45 -43.85 -5.56
CA GLU A 137 -15.82 -44.18 -6.95
C GLU A 137 -17.12 -43.49 -7.40
N THR A 138 -18.10 -43.37 -6.50
CA THR A 138 -19.36 -42.65 -6.75
C THR A 138 -19.13 -41.15 -6.97
N GLN A 139 -18.30 -40.52 -6.14
CA GLN A 139 -17.96 -39.10 -6.27
C GLN A 139 -17.11 -38.83 -7.53
N GLN A 140 -16.20 -39.75 -7.90
CA GLN A 140 -15.43 -39.67 -9.15
C GLN A 140 -16.36 -39.74 -10.37
N HIS A 141 -17.37 -40.61 -10.34
CA HIS A 141 -18.37 -40.69 -11.40
C HIS A 141 -19.17 -39.39 -11.56
N ILE A 142 -19.54 -38.74 -10.45
CA ILE A 142 -20.23 -37.45 -10.49
C ILE A 142 -19.32 -36.34 -11.01
N LEU A 143 -18.06 -36.27 -10.55
CA LEU A 143 -17.08 -35.31 -11.09
C LEU A 143 -16.96 -35.45 -12.61
N LYS A 144 -16.89 -36.69 -13.10
CA LYS A 144 -16.88 -36.97 -14.54
C LYS A 144 -18.14 -36.45 -15.22
N ARG A 145 -19.34 -36.68 -14.66
CA ARG A 145 -20.58 -36.14 -15.23
C ARG A 145 -20.61 -34.61 -15.26
N LEU A 146 -20.10 -33.94 -14.22
CA LEU A 146 -19.98 -32.48 -14.22
C LEU A 146 -19.02 -32.00 -15.32
N LEU A 147 -17.91 -32.72 -15.56
CA LEU A 147 -16.96 -32.43 -16.64
C LEU A 147 -17.51 -32.73 -18.04
N ASP A 148 -18.38 -33.72 -18.18
CA ASP A 148 -18.99 -34.10 -19.46
C ASP A 148 -20.18 -33.20 -19.85
N HIS A 149 -20.79 -32.50 -18.87
CA HIS A 149 -22.05 -31.74 -19.04
C HIS A 149 -21.97 -30.30 -18.52
N TYR A 150 -20.84 -29.61 -18.72
CA TYR A 150 -20.72 -28.20 -18.36
C TYR A 150 -20.97 -27.29 -19.55
N GLU A 151 -21.51 -26.11 -19.25
CA GLU A 151 -21.60 -24.98 -20.16
C GLU A 151 -20.68 -23.87 -19.65
N SER A 152 -20.07 -23.13 -20.58
CA SER A 152 -19.22 -21.97 -20.26
C SER A 152 -19.82 -20.72 -20.88
N ILE A 153 -19.90 -19.66 -20.09
CA ILE A 153 -20.35 -18.33 -20.48
C ILE A 153 -19.23 -17.36 -20.10
N ASN A 154 -18.80 -16.52 -21.03
CA ASN A 154 -17.91 -15.41 -20.73
C ASN A 154 -18.73 -14.11 -20.67
N HIS A 155 -18.63 -13.38 -19.55
CA HIS A 155 -19.29 -12.08 -19.39
C HIS A 155 -18.37 -11.11 -18.65
N GLU A 156 -18.14 -9.93 -19.25
CA GLU A 156 -17.23 -8.89 -18.74
C GLU A 156 -15.81 -9.42 -18.37
N GLY A 157 -15.31 -10.38 -19.15
CA GLY A 157 -13.99 -10.99 -18.96
C GLY A 157 -13.95 -12.13 -17.95
N ILE A 158 -15.08 -12.46 -17.30
CA ILE A 158 -15.17 -13.53 -16.30
C ILE A 158 -15.77 -14.78 -16.97
N SER A 159 -15.07 -15.90 -16.86
CA SER A 159 -15.52 -17.22 -17.34
C SER A 159 -16.36 -17.93 -16.29
N PHE A 160 -17.67 -17.97 -16.50
CA PHE A 160 -18.63 -18.71 -15.70
C PHE A 160 -18.83 -20.10 -16.27
N VAL A 161 -18.65 -21.10 -15.43
CA VAL A 161 -18.93 -22.49 -15.77
C VAL A 161 -20.10 -22.98 -14.93
N TYR A 162 -21.04 -23.70 -15.52
CA TYR A 162 -22.04 -24.39 -14.73
C TYR A 162 -22.44 -25.71 -15.35
N SER A 163 -22.93 -26.63 -14.52
CA SER A 163 -23.35 -27.96 -14.96
C SER A 163 -24.64 -28.34 -14.25
N VAL A 164 -25.55 -28.93 -15.01
CA VAL A 164 -26.85 -29.38 -14.54
C VAL A 164 -26.93 -30.89 -14.68
N ILE A 165 -27.07 -31.60 -13.56
CA ILE A 165 -27.12 -33.06 -13.54
C ILE A 165 -28.25 -33.58 -12.63
N GLU A 166 -28.81 -34.72 -13.00
CA GLU A 166 -29.81 -35.45 -12.20
C GLU A 166 -29.24 -36.82 -11.79
N LEU A 167 -29.44 -37.18 -10.53
CA LEU A 167 -28.95 -38.39 -9.87
C LEU A 167 -30.10 -39.13 -9.18
N ASP A 168 -30.15 -40.44 -9.40
CA ASP A 168 -31.17 -41.33 -8.80
C ASP A 168 -30.92 -41.63 -7.31
N GLN A 169 -29.70 -41.32 -6.83
CA GLN A 169 -29.26 -41.61 -5.46
C GLN A 169 -28.71 -40.36 -4.79
N TYR A 170 -28.87 -40.30 -3.47
CA TYR A 170 -28.29 -39.24 -2.65
C TYR A 170 -26.79 -39.48 -2.48
N VAL A 171 -26.01 -38.43 -2.68
CA VAL A 171 -24.56 -38.46 -2.49
C VAL A 171 -24.15 -37.38 -1.51
N SER A 172 -23.39 -37.78 -0.48
CA SER A 172 -22.89 -36.85 0.53
C SER A 172 -21.69 -36.07 0.00
N ASN A 173 -21.53 -34.85 0.54
CA ASN A 173 -20.37 -33.98 0.33
C ASN A 173 -20.16 -33.54 -1.13
N LEU A 174 -21.21 -33.04 -1.79
CA LEU A 174 -21.14 -32.47 -3.14
C LEU A 174 -20.12 -31.32 -3.24
N SER A 175 -19.96 -30.54 -2.16
CA SER A 175 -19.01 -29.44 -2.09
C SER A 175 -17.56 -29.86 -2.36
N ALA A 176 -17.13 -31.03 -1.86
CA ALA A 176 -15.79 -31.56 -2.12
C ALA A 176 -15.59 -32.02 -3.56
N ILE A 177 -16.66 -32.41 -4.26
CA ILE A 177 -16.61 -32.74 -5.69
C ILE A 177 -16.39 -31.45 -6.48
N VAL A 178 -17.20 -30.42 -6.20
CA VAL A 178 -17.16 -29.12 -6.89
C VAL A 178 -15.84 -28.39 -6.64
N GLU A 179 -15.27 -28.50 -5.44
CA GLU A 179 -13.95 -27.96 -5.12
C GLU A 179 -12.82 -28.53 -6.00
N ARG A 180 -12.94 -29.80 -6.42
CA ARG A 180 -12.00 -30.43 -7.38
C ARG A 180 -12.31 -30.13 -8.83
N TRP A 181 -13.52 -29.65 -9.10
CA TRP A 181 -13.97 -29.36 -10.44
C TRP A 181 -13.42 -28.02 -10.94
N VAL A 182 -13.37 -26.98 -10.08
CA VAL A 182 -12.84 -25.64 -10.41
C VAL A 182 -11.47 -25.70 -11.09
N PRO A 183 -10.43 -26.35 -10.51
CA PRO A 183 -9.08 -26.27 -11.06
C PRO A 183 -8.93 -27.07 -12.37
N LEU A 184 -9.85 -28.01 -12.66
CA LEU A 184 -9.78 -28.86 -13.84
C LEU A 184 -10.28 -28.16 -15.11
N ILE A 185 -11.21 -27.21 -14.98
CA ILE A 185 -11.80 -26.50 -16.12
C ILE A 185 -11.04 -25.22 -16.45
N GLY A 186 -10.40 -24.60 -15.44
CA GLY A 186 -9.75 -23.30 -15.60
C GLY A 186 -10.75 -22.15 -15.79
N GLY A 187 -11.98 -22.29 -15.26
CA GLY A 187 -12.96 -21.20 -15.20
C GLY A 187 -12.84 -20.38 -13.92
N ASP A 188 -13.20 -19.10 -13.99
CA ASP A 188 -13.17 -18.15 -12.88
C ASP A 188 -14.21 -18.44 -11.80
N SER A 189 -15.32 -19.06 -12.20
CA SER A 189 -16.36 -19.53 -11.30
C SER A 189 -17.02 -20.80 -11.83
N CYS A 190 -17.45 -21.67 -10.91
CA CYS A 190 -18.25 -22.84 -11.23
C CYS A 190 -19.55 -22.91 -10.41
N ILE A 191 -20.65 -23.35 -11.02
CA ILE A 191 -21.93 -23.60 -10.36
C ILE A 191 -22.41 -25.01 -10.73
N ALA A 192 -22.51 -25.91 -9.76
CA ALA A 192 -23.10 -27.23 -9.96
C ALA A 192 -24.55 -27.24 -9.47
N ILE A 193 -25.49 -27.56 -10.36
CA ILE A 193 -26.92 -27.73 -10.07
C ILE A 193 -27.22 -29.22 -10.15
N VAL A 194 -27.42 -29.85 -9.00
CA VAL A 194 -27.53 -31.31 -8.89
C VAL A 194 -28.86 -31.68 -8.27
N LYS A 195 -29.75 -32.30 -9.05
CA LYS A 195 -30.98 -32.88 -8.52
C LYS A 195 -30.70 -34.30 -8.00
N MET A 196 -31.01 -34.54 -6.73
CA MET A 196 -30.95 -35.85 -6.10
C MET A 196 -32.34 -36.18 -5.57
N LYS A 197 -33.03 -37.14 -6.19
CA LYS A 197 -34.45 -37.43 -5.91
C LYS A 197 -35.30 -36.15 -6.07
N ASP A 198 -36.03 -35.74 -5.03
CA ASP A 198 -36.94 -34.58 -5.05
C ASP A 198 -36.29 -33.28 -4.55
N THR A 199 -34.96 -33.24 -4.39
CA THR A 199 -34.24 -32.07 -3.86
C THR A 199 -33.12 -31.66 -4.81
N ILE A 200 -33.04 -30.36 -5.08
CA ILE A 200 -31.99 -29.74 -5.90
C ILE A 200 -30.95 -29.12 -4.97
N PHE A 201 -29.69 -29.49 -5.18
CA PHE A 201 -28.54 -28.92 -4.49
C PHE A 201 -27.78 -28.02 -5.47
N VAL A 202 -27.58 -26.78 -5.10
CA VAL A 202 -26.78 -25.82 -5.86
C VAL A 202 -25.52 -25.51 -5.08
N VAL A 203 -24.35 -25.71 -5.69
CA VAL A 203 -23.05 -25.41 -5.08
C VAL A 203 -22.26 -24.53 -6.02
N ALA A 204 -21.83 -23.38 -5.53
CA ALA A 204 -21.10 -22.39 -6.31
C ALA A 204 -19.74 -22.08 -5.68
N ARG A 205 -18.74 -21.95 -6.54
CA ARG A 205 -17.37 -21.52 -6.18
C ARG A 205 -16.91 -20.43 -7.14
N SER A 206 -16.14 -19.48 -6.65
CA SER A 206 -15.50 -18.43 -7.45
C SER A 206 -14.07 -18.24 -6.98
N SER A 207 -13.14 -18.18 -7.92
CA SER A 207 -11.76 -17.73 -7.69
C SER A 207 -11.56 -16.27 -8.10
N HIS A 208 -12.62 -15.57 -8.53
CA HIS A 208 -12.55 -14.22 -9.09
C HIS A 208 -13.24 -13.19 -8.18
N ASP A 209 -12.50 -12.18 -7.73
CA ASP A 209 -12.92 -11.21 -6.69
C ASP A 209 -14.17 -10.38 -7.03
N ARG A 210 -14.38 -10.16 -8.34
CA ARG A 210 -15.56 -9.45 -8.86
C ARG A 210 -16.84 -10.27 -8.78
N PHE A 211 -16.78 -11.60 -8.67
CA PHE A 211 -17.98 -12.44 -8.66
C PHE A 211 -18.27 -12.98 -7.25
N ASP A 212 -19.35 -12.47 -6.67
CA ASP A 212 -19.81 -12.87 -5.33
C ASP A 212 -20.88 -13.97 -5.41
N VAL A 213 -20.46 -15.23 -5.24
CA VAL A 213 -21.39 -16.38 -5.31
C VAL A 213 -22.40 -16.38 -4.17
N ARG A 214 -22.12 -15.71 -3.04
CA ARG A 214 -23.06 -15.62 -1.92
C ARG A 214 -24.30 -14.83 -2.33
N THR A 215 -24.12 -13.71 -3.03
CA THR A 215 -25.24 -12.87 -3.49
C THR A 215 -26.19 -13.65 -4.40
N LEU A 216 -25.63 -14.53 -5.25
CA LEU A 216 -26.42 -15.43 -6.09
C LEU A 216 -27.14 -16.50 -5.27
N MET A 217 -26.47 -17.15 -4.31
CA MET A 217 -27.07 -18.22 -3.51
C MET A 217 -28.15 -17.72 -2.54
N GLU A 218 -28.03 -16.51 -1.99
CA GLU A 218 -29.05 -15.92 -1.11
C GLU A 218 -30.40 -15.77 -1.83
N LYS A 219 -30.41 -15.51 -3.15
CA LYS A 219 -31.63 -15.47 -3.96
C LYS A 219 -32.31 -16.83 -4.10
N LEU A 220 -31.54 -17.91 -4.00
CA LEU A 220 -32.02 -19.28 -4.01
C LEU A 220 -32.35 -19.81 -2.60
N GLY A 221 -32.32 -18.94 -1.57
CA GLY A 221 -32.53 -19.32 -0.17
C GLY A 221 -31.33 -20.05 0.45
N GLY A 222 -30.15 -19.94 -0.18
CA GLY A 222 -28.89 -20.50 0.30
C GLY A 222 -28.05 -19.53 1.14
N GLY A 223 -26.82 -19.94 1.44
CA GLY A 223 -25.86 -19.14 2.20
C GLY A 223 -24.41 -19.53 1.92
N GLY A 224 -23.48 -18.80 2.52
CA GLY A 224 -22.04 -19.05 2.39
C GLY A 224 -21.18 -17.79 2.44
N HIS A 225 -20.04 -17.85 1.77
CA HIS A 225 -19.04 -16.79 1.62
C HIS A 225 -18.92 -16.35 0.16
N HIS A 226 -18.26 -15.21 -0.08
CA HIS A 226 -18.14 -14.59 -1.41
C HIS A 226 -17.51 -15.52 -2.46
N ALA A 227 -16.57 -16.38 -2.08
CA ALA A 227 -15.90 -17.36 -2.95
C ALA A 227 -16.60 -18.74 -2.98
N ALA A 228 -17.56 -18.97 -2.09
CA ALA A 228 -17.97 -20.32 -1.68
C ALA A 228 -19.37 -20.33 -1.06
N ALA A 229 -20.39 -20.78 -1.80
CA ALA A 229 -21.77 -20.77 -1.31
C ALA A 229 -22.59 -21.97 -1.81
N ALA A 230 -23.68 -22.29 -1.11
CA ALA A 230 -24.58 -23.38 -1.48
C ALA A 230 -26.05 -23.08 -1.14
N ALA A 231 -26.97 -23.68 -1.89
CA ALA A 231 -28.41 -23.63 -1.66
C ALA A 231 -29.04 -25.02 -1.79
N THR A 232 -30.12 -25.26 -1.05
CA THR A 232 -30.92 -26.48 -1.15
C THR A 232 -32.36 -26.11 -1.43
N ILE A 233 -32.91 -26.61 -2.52
CA ILE A 233 -34.22 -26.22 -3.06
C ILE A 233 -35.09 -27.47 -3.15
N LYS A 234 -36.33 -27.37 -2.67
CA LYS A 234 -37.35 -28.43 -2.76
C LYS A 234 -38.47 -27.98 -3.69
N ASP A 235 -39.14 -28.94 -4.32
CA ASP A 235 -40.38 -28.73 -5.08
C ASP A 235 -40.25 -27.75 -6.28
N GLN A 236 -39.08 -27.71 -6.93
CA GLN A 236 -38.84 -26.94 -8.15
C GLN A 236 -38.23 -27.82 -9.25
N SER A 237 -38.35 -27.38 -10.51
CA SER A 237 -37.67 -28.06 -11.63
C SER A 237 -36.22 -27.57 -11.77
N LEU A 238 -35.36 -28.42 -12.34
CA LEU A 238 -33.96 -28.04 -12.67
C LEU A 238 -33.91 -26.82 -13.59
N GLN A 239 -34.89 -26.69 -14.49
CA GLN A 239 -34.95 -25.58 -15.43
C GLN A 239 -35.25 -24.26 -14.73
N ASP A 240 -36.19 -24.24 -13.79
CA ASP A 240 -36.53 -23.01 -13.05
C ASP A 240 -35.31 -22.47 -12.29
N VAL A 241 -34.55 -23.37 -11.64
CA VAL A 241 -33.33 -23.01 -10.91
C VAL A 241 -32.26 -22.47 -11.86
N LYS A 242 -32.09 -23.10 -13.03
CA LYS A 242 -31.18 -22.63 -14.08
C LYS A 242 -31.57 -21.22 -14.56
N ASP A 243 -32.84 -20.98 -14.85
CA ASP A 243 -33.34 -19.70 -15.36
C ASP A 243 -33.12 -18.57 -14.34
N VAL A 244 -33.27 -18.85 -13.04
CA VAL A 244 -32.94 -17.89 -11.98
C VAL A 244 -31.45 -17.55 -12.01
N ILE A 245 -30.57 -18.54 -12.13
CA ILE A 245 -29.11 -18.31 -12.20
C ILE A 245 -28.76 -17.50 -13.44
N ASP A 246 -29.28 -17.86 -14.61
CA ASP A 246 -29.03 -17.17 -15.89
C ASP A 246 -29.50 -15.71 -15.86
N THR A 247 -30.55 -15.40 -15.09
CA THR A 247 -31.06 -14.03 -14.96
C THR A 247 -30.31 -13.21 -13.90
N GLN A 248 -29.85 -13.84 -12.82
CA GLN A 248 -29.33 -13.15 -11.63
C GLN A 248 -27.80 -13.08 -11.57
N TYR A 249 -27.05 -13.92 -12.29
CA TYR A 249 -25.58 -13.94 -12.16
C TYR A 249 -24.93 -12.58 -12.42
N LYS A 250 -25.50 -11.78 -13.34
CA LYS A 250 -25.00 -10.42 -13.64
C LYS A 250 -25.03 -9.47 -12.44
N GLN A 251 -26.01 -9.63 -11.55
CA GLN A 251 -26.12 -8.80 -10.33
C GLN A 251 -25.08 -9.17 -9.28
N ALA A 252 -24.52 -10.38 -9.36
CA ALA A 252 -23.44 -10.85 -8.50
C ALA A 252 -22.04 -10.42 -9.01
N ILE A 253 -21.96 -9.74 -10.17
CA ILE A 253 -20.71 -9.20 -10.72
C ILE A 253 -20.55 -7.75 -10.26
N LYS A 254 -19.47 -7.48 -9.55
CA LYS A 254 -19.04 -6.12 -9.20
C LYS A 254 -18.54 -5.38 -10.46
N PRO A 255 -18.79 -4.06 -10.59
CA PRO A 255 -18.28 -3.27 -11.70
C PRO A 255 -16.77 -3.42 -11.90
N ALA A 256 -16.32 -3.47 -13.15
CA ALA A 256 -14.89 -3.50 -13.46
C ALA A 256 -14.22 -2.17 -13.03
N THR A 257 -13.01 -2.26 -12.50
CA THR A 257 -12.13 -1.08 -12.43
C THR A 257 -11.77 -0.70 -13.85
N THR A 258 -11.97 0.57 -14.21
CA THR A 258 -11.63 1.05 -15.55
C THR A 258 -10.20 1.57 -15.59
N VAL A 259 -9.60 1.59 -16.78
CA VAL A 259 -8.26 2.17 -16.97
C VAL A 259 -8.22 3.64 -16.50
N ARG A 260 -9.30 4.40 -16.67
CA ARG A 260 -9.43 5.80 -16.18
C ARG A 260 -9.10 5.96 -14.70
N GLN A 261 -9.42 4.97 -13.87
CA GLN A 261 -9.22 5.03 -12.41
C GLN A 261 -7.77 4.77 -11.98
N VAL A 262 -6.93 4.24 -12.89
CA VAL A 262 -5.57 3.79 -12.57
C VAL A 262 -4.51 4.48 -13.43
N MET A 263 -4.88 4.97 -14.62
CA MET A 263 -3.95 5.60 -15.56
C MET A 263 -3.29 6.85 -14.97
N SER A 264 -2.08 7.13 -15.44
CA SER A 264 -1.38 8.39 -15.17
C SER A 264 -1.78 9.46 -16.19
N THR A 265 -2.11 10.67 -15.72
CA THR A 265 -2.48 11.83 -16.57
C THR A 265 -2.19 13.14 -15.84
N PRO A 266 -1.61 14.20 -16.44
CA PRO A 266 -1.27 14.32 -17.86
C PRO A 266 -0.01 13.53 -18.22
N VAL A 267 0.00 13.02 -19.44
CA VAL A 267 1.09 12.19 -19.97
C VAL A 267 2.23 13.08 -20.43
N LYS A 268 3.46 12.78 -19.99
CA LYS A 268 4.65 13.42 -20.58
C LYS A 268 4.94 12.81 -21.94
N THR A 269 5.08 13.66 -22.95
CA THR A 269 5.23 13.27 -24.35
C THR A 269 6.45 13.93 -24.97
N VAL A 270 6.89 13.38 -26.11
CA VAL A 270 7.92 13.98 -26.97
C VAL A 270 7.34 14.21 -28.37
N THR A 271 7.91 15.14 -29.12
CA THR A 271 7.54 15.35 -30.53
C THR A 271 8.31 14.40 -31.44
N ALA A 272 7.77 14.14 -32.64
CA ALA A 272 8.40 13.28 -33.64
C ALA A 272 9.79 13.78 -34.09
N ASP A 273 10.01 15.10 -34.03
CA ASP A 273 11.26 15.77 -34.41
C ASP A 273 12.22 16.01 -33.23
N ALA A 274 11.81 15.69 -32.00
CA ALA A 274 12.72 15.69 -30.86
C ALA A 274 13.90 14.74 -31.12
N THR A 275 15.07 15.03 -30.54
CA THR A 275 16.25 14.19 -30.70
C THR A 275 16.26 13.02 -29.72
N ILE A 276 17.05 11.99 -30.00
CA ILE A 276 17.29 10.88 -29.06
C ILE A 276 17.88 11.40 -27.74
N ASP A 277 18.78 12.39 -27.78
CA ASP A 277 19.34 12.99 -26.58
C ASP A 277 18.28 13.73 -25.76
N ASP A 278 17.31 14.39 -26.41
CA ASP A 278 16.18 15.00 -25.71
C ASP A 278 15.36 13.95 -24.95
N VAL A 279 15.11 12.78 -25.54
CA VAL A 279 14.40 11.67 -24.87
C VAL A 279 15.17 11.19 -23.64
N LEU A 280 16.49 11.05 -23.74
CA LEU A 280 17.33 10.63 -22.62
C LEU A 280 17.36 11.68 -21.51
N GLN A 281 17.45 12.97 -21.86
CA GLN A 281 17.35 14.07 -20.90
C GLN A 281 15.99 14.10 -20.21
N GLN A 282 14.90 13.93 -20.97
CA GLN A 282 13.56 13.83 -20.38
C GLN A 282 13.41 12.59 -19.48
N SER A 283 14.01 11.46 -19.84
CA SER A 283 14.02 10.26 -18.99
C SER A 283 14.70 10.51 -17.65
N LEU A 284 15.87 11.17 -17.66
CA LEU A 284 16.56 11.57 -16.44
C LEU A 284 15.73 12.57 -15.63
N ARG A 285 15.05 13.49 -16.32
CA ARG A 285 14.23 14.55 -15.71
C ARG A 285 12.97 14.03 -15.04
N PHE A 286 12.27 13.08 -15.65
CA PHE A 286 10.96 12.60 -15.19
C PHE A 286 11.00 11.18 -14.60
N GLY A 287 12.15 10.49 -14.66
CA GLY A 287 12.29 9.11 -14.21
C GLY A 287 11.47 8.10 -15.04
N HIS A 288 10.98 8.51 -16.21
CA HIS A 288 10.15 7.65 -17.05
C HIS A 288 11.02 6.74 -17.92
N SER A 289 10.59 5.49 -18.09
CA SER A 289 11.26 4.51 -18.96
C SER A 289 10.93 4.68 -20.44
N GLY A 290 10.13 5.68 -20.78
CA GLY A 290 9.95 6.22 -22.13
C GLY A 290 8.61 6.91 -22.31
N PHE A 291 8.35 7.35 -23.54
CA PHE A 291 7.42 8.45 -23.80
C PHE A 291 6.57 8.17 -25.03
N PRO A 292 5.27 8.48 -25.00
CA PRO A 292 4.47 8.61 -26.21
C PRO A 292 5.00 9.75 -27.07
N VAL A 293 5.04 9.52 -28.37
CA VAL A 293 5.43 10.48 -29.37
C VAL A 293 4.16 11.06 -29.97
N VAL A 294 3.96 12.37 -29.84
CA VAL A 294 2.74 13.05 -30.28
C VAL A 294 3.03 14.18 -31.24
N ASP A 295 2.03 14.51 -32.04
CA ASP A 295 2.00 15.65 -32.94
C ASP A 295 0.63 16.34 -32.77
N GLU A 296 0.64 17.58 -32.27
CA GLU A 296 -0.59 18.33 -31.92
C GLU A 296 -1.63 17.46 -31.15
N ASP A 297 -1.17 16.78 -30.09
CA ASP A 297 -1.93 15.84 -29.22
C ASP A 297 -2.35 14.48 -29.82
N HIS A 298 -2.04 14.21 -31.09
CA HIS A 298 -2.31 12.93 -31.74
C HIS A 298 -1.12 11.98 -31.57
N LEU A 299 -1.40 10.73 -31.18
CA LEU A 299 -0.37 9.72 -31.00
C LEU A 299 0.23 9.30 -32.35
N ARG A 300 1.56 9.43 -32.50
CA ARG A 300 2.32 9.00 -33.68
C ARG A 300 3.16 7.75 -33.42
N GLY A 301 3.55 7.53 -32.18
CA GLY A 301 4.38 6.40 -31.81
C GLY A 301 4.72 6.37 -30.34
N ILE A 302 5.64 5.48 -29.97
CA ILE A 302 6.18 5.40 -28.62
C ILE A 302 7.67 5.12 -28.67
N ILE A 303 8.45 5.83 -27.85
CA ILE A 303 9.90 5.61 -27.75
C ILE A 303 10.24 5.10 -26.35
N SER A 304 10.98 3.98 -26.29
CA SER A 304 11.51 3.47 -25.03
C SER A 304 12.89 4.06 -24.75
N VAL A 305 13.20 4.31 -23.49
CA VAL A 305 14.53 4.80 -23.07
C VAL A 305 15.60 3.77 -23.38
N ARG A 306 15.24 2.49 -23.41
CA ARG A 306 16.13 1.42 -23.86
C ARG A 306 16.52 1.62 -25.32
N ASP A 307 15.58 1.93 -26.20
CA ASP A 307 15.86 2.13 -27.63
C ASP A 307 16.56 3.46 -27.89
N ALA A 308 16.19 4.51 -27.15
CA ALA A 308 16.93 5.78 -27.16
C ALA A 308 18.40 5.58 -26.74
N ASN A 309 18.66 4.82 -25.67
CA ASN A 309 20.03 4.50 -25.25
C ASN A 309 20.79 3.72 -26.32
N LYS A 310 20.17 2.71 -26.96
CA LYS A 310 20.81 1.98 -28.07
C LYS A 310 21.19 2.94 -29.20
N ALA A 311 20.27 3.81 -29.62
CA ALA A 311 20.52 4.79 -30.68
C ALA A 311 21.67 5.75 -30.29
N HIS A 312 21.67 6.27 -29.06
CA HIS A 312 22.73 7.12 -28.55
C HIS A 312 24.10 6.42 -28.55
N HIS A 313 24.19 5.17 -28.11
CA HIS A 313 25.44 4.38 -28.13
C HIS A 313 25.98 4.17 -29.55
N HIS A 314 25.12 4.19 -30.57
CA HIS A 314 25.51 4.16 -31.97
C HIS A 314 25.81 5.54 -32.56
N GLY A 315 25.92 6.59 -31.74
CA GLY A 315 26.21 7.96 -32.17
C GLY A 315 25.01 8.71 -32.76
N LEU A 316 23.79 8.18 -32.60
CA LEU A 316 22.56 8.75 -33.16
C LEU A 316 21.82 9.66 -32.16
N GLY A 317 22.52 10.24 -31.18
CA GLY A 317 21.91 11.14 -30.19
C GLY A 317 21.16 12.34 -30.82
N HIS A 318 21.69 12.86 -31.92
CA HIS A 318 21.12 13.95 -32.71
C HIS A 318 19.99 13.53 -33.67
N ALA A 319 19.75 12.22 -33.87
CA ALA A 319 18.75 11.74 -34.81
C ALA A 319 17.34 11.98 -34.27
N PRO A 320 16.35 12.23 -35.16
CA PRO A 320 14.97 12.47 -34.73
C PRO A 320 14.30 11.18 -34.23
N VAL A 321 13.46 11.31 -33.22
CA VAL A 321 12.76 10.19 -32.56
C VAL A 321 11.91 9.38 -33.53
N LYS A 322 11.28 10.02 -34.53
CA LYS A 322 10.47 9.32 -35.54
C LYS A 322 11.21 8.20 -36.27
N GLY A 323 12.54 8.26 -36.40
CA GLY A 323 13.33 7.20 -37.02
C GLY A 323 13.60 5.98 -36.12
N HIS A 324 13.25 6.07 -34.83
CA HIS A 324 13.61 5.09 -33.81
C HIS A 324 12.46 4.69 -32.89
N MET A 325 11.29 5.31 -33.04
CA MET A 325 10.07 4.98 -32.28
C MET A 325 9.36 3.76 -32.86
N THR A 326 8.48 3.17 -32.06
CA THR A 326 7.50 2.20 -32.55
C THR A 326 6.24 2.95 -32.99
N GLU A 327 5.85 2.83 -34.26
CA GLU A 327 4.70 3.55 -34.85
C GLU A 327 3.36 2.83 -34.60
N ASN A 328 3.35 1.50 -34.70
CA ASN A 328 2.15 0.69 -34.47
C ASN A 328 1.95 0.45 -32.97
N VAL A 329 1.41 1.45 -32.29
CA VAL A 329 1.19 1.43 -30.84
C VAL A 329 -0.17 0.83 -30.53
N ILE A 330 -0.19 -0.15 -29.61
CA ILE A 330 -1.43 -0.69 -29.06
C ILE A 330 -1.98 0.31 -28.04
N THR A 331 -3.25 0.68 -28.19
CA THR A 331 -3.94 1.67 -27.35
C THR A 331 -5.28 1.15 -26.86
N VAL A 332 -5.81 1.71 -25.78
CA VAL A 332 -7.16 1.43 -25.26
C VAL A 332 -7.91 2.74 -24.98
N SER A 333 -9.20 2.63 -24.70
CA SER A 333 -10.02 3.76 -24.23
C SER A 333 -9.95 3.88 -22.71
N ALA A 334 -10.29 5.05 -22.13
CA ALA A 334 -10.26 5.19 -20.67
C ALA A 334 -11.34 4.32 -19.97
N ASN A 335 -12.38 3.93 -20.70
CA ASN A 335 -13.46 3.08 -20.21
C ASN A 335 -13.16 1.58 -20.34
N THR A 336 -12.04 1.21 -20.96
CA THR A 336 -11.60 -0.18 -21.06
C THR A 336 -11.40 -0.77 -19.65
N ALA A 337 -11.80 -2.03 -19.46
CA ALA A 337 -11.62 -2.72 -18.19
C ALA A 337 -10.13 -2.93 -17.91
N LEU A 338 -9.72 -2.80 -16.65
CA LEU A 338 -8.31 -2.92 -16.27
C LEU A 338 -7.76 -4.31 -16.57
N GLU A 339 -8.58 -5.35 -16.43
CA GLU A 339 -8.23 -6.74 -16.73
C GLU A 339 -7.92 -6.96 -18.22
N GLU A 340 -8.67 -6.28 -19.10
CA GLU A 340 -8.43 -6.30 -20.54
C GLU A 340 -7.11 -5.59 -20.88
N ALA A 341 -6.85 -4.44 -20.26
CA ALA A 341 -5.58 -3.72 -20.42
C ALA A 341 -4.37 -4.52 -19.91
N GLU A 342 -4.53 -5.24 -18.79
CA GLU A 342 -3.52 -6.18 -18.27
C GLU A 342 -3.24 -7.31 -19.27
N THR A 343 -4.30 -7.91 -19.82
CA THR A 343 -4.19 -8.96 -20.84
C THR A 343 -3.41 -8.47 -22.05
N LEU A 344 -3.70 -7.28 -22.56
CA LEU A 344 -2.97 -6.67 -23.67
C LEU A 344 -1.49 -6.44 -23.34
N ILE A 345 -1.21 -5.96 -22.12
CA ILE A 345 0.16 -5.73 -21.63
C ILE A 345 0.98 -7.02 -21.58
N ILE A 346 0.36 -8.12 -21.15
CA ILE A 346 1.01 -9.43 -21.03
C ILE A 346 1.15 -10.08 -22.42
N GLN A 347 0.06 -10.18 -23.18
CA GLN A 347 0.03 -10.89 -24.47
C GLN A 347 0.98 -10.28 -25.50
N HIS A 348 1.10 -8.95 -25.51
CA HIS A 348 1.96 -8.23 -26.46
C HIS A 348 3.33 -7.87 -25.87
N ASP A 349 3.65 -8.30 -24.64
CA ASP A 349 4.86 -7.96 -23.90
C ASP A 349 5.20 -6.45 -23.92
N ILE A 350 4.17 -5.60 -23.86
CA ILE A 350 4.33 -4.15 -23.87
C ILE A 350 4.51 -3.63 -22.44
N GLY A 351 5.42 -2.68 -22.25
CA GLY A 351 5.70 -2.09 -20.93
C GLY A 351 4.71 -1.01 -20.51
N ARG A 352 3.96 -0.46 -21.45
CA ARG A 352 3.03 0.65 -21.28
C ARG A 352 2.02 0.69 -22.40
N LEU A 353 0.87 1.28 -22.11
CA LEU A 353 -0.28 1.28 -22.98
C LEU A 353 -0.88 2.70 -22.98
N PRO A 354 -0.78 3.46 -24.08
CA PRO A 354 -1.39 4.78 -24.19
C PRO A 354 -2.92 4.69 -24.26
N ILE A 355 -3.59 5.66 -23.62
CA ILE A 355 -5.04 5.77 -23.60
C ILE A 355 -5.46 6.89 -24.54
N ILE A 356 -6.34 6.56 -25.48
CA ILE A 356 -6.87 7.48 -26.48
C ILE A 356 -8.36 7.70 -26.26
N GLU A 357 -8.79 8.97 -26.27
CA GLU A 357 -10.19 9.38 -26.37
C GLU A 357 -10.30 10.46 -27.45
N ASP A 358 -11.31 10.36 -28.32
CA ASP A 358 -11.54 11.30 -29.43
C ASP A 358 -10.26 11.62 -30.25
N ASP A 359 -9.48 10.57 -30.56
CA ASP A 359 -8.20 10.62 -31.30
C ASP A 359 -7.06 11.39 -30.60
N ARG A 360 -7.20 11.65 -29.29
CA ARG A 360 -6.21 12.36 -28.46
C ARG A 360 -5.68 11.49 -27.34
N LEU A 361 -4.40 11.68 -27.02
CA LEU A 361 -3.77 11.04 -25.87
C LEU A 361 -4.24 11.67 -24.56
N VAL A 362 -5.01 10.91 -23.76
CA VAL A 362 -5.56 11.39 -22.48
C VAL A 362 -4.88 10.78 -21.26
N GLY A 363 -4.17 9.66 -21.41
CA GLY A 363 -3.54 8.95 -20.31
C GLY A 363 -2.51 7.91 -20.76
N ILE A 364 -1.76 7.37 -19.80
CA ILE A 364 -0.90 6.20 -20.01
C ILE A 364 -1.06 5.22 -18.85
N LEU A 365 -1.10 3.93 -19.17
CA LEU A 365 -1.09 2.85 -18.17
C LEU A 365 0.21 2.07 -18.29
N THR A 366 0.94 1.92 -17.20
CA THR A 366 2.21 1.17 -17.16
C THR A 366 2.09 -0.12 -16.34
N ARG A 367 3.04 -1.04 -16.51
CA ARG A 367 3.15 -2.23 -15.64
C ARG A 367 3.23 -1.88 -14.17
N SER A 368 3.87 -0.76 -13.83
CA SER A 368 3.96 -0.29 -12.44
C SER A 368 2.60 0.13 -11.88
N ASP A 369 1.79 0.79 -12.70
CA ASP A 369 0.43 1.20 -12.31
C ASP A 369 -0.47 -0.03 -12.10
N LEU A 370 -0.38 -1.03 -12.98
CA LEU A 370 -1.06 -2.32 -12.82
C LEU A 370 -0.66 -3.01 -11.51
N LEU A 371 0.64 -3.16 -11.25
CA LEU A 371 1.13 -3.78 -10.01
C LEU A 371 0.63 -3.02 -8.77
N GLN A 372 0.69 -1.69 -8.79
CA GLN A 372 0.21 -0.86 -7.69
C GLN A 372 -1.30 -1.04 -7.46
N SER A 373 -2.08 -1.20 -8.54
CA SER A 373 -3.51 -1.49 -8.45
C SER A 373 -3.80 -2.86 -7.82
N LEU A 374 -3.01 -3.89 -8.14
CA LEU A 374 -3.14 -5.24 -7.55
C LEU A 374 -2.85 -5.23 -6.03
N TYR A 375 -1.86 -4.46 -5.59
CA TYR A 375 -1.58 -4.27 -4.16
C TYR A 375 -2.65 -3.45 -3.44
N SER A 376 -3.31 -2.53 -4.16
CA SER A 376 -4.40 -1.72 -3.61
C SER A 376 -5.74 -2.46 -3.59
N ARG A 377 -5.89 -3.52 -4.40
CA ARG A 377 -7.09 -4.39 -4.49
C ARG A 377 -7.17 -5.44 -3.40
N LYS A 378 -6.05 -5.84 -2.78
CA LYS A 378 -6.14 -6.65 -1.56
C LYS A 378 -6.95 -5.87 -0.53
N PRO A 379 -7.94 -6.48 0.15
CA PRO A 379 -8.43 -5.88 1.37
C PRO A 379 -7.19 -5.65 2.21
N LYS A 380 -6.91 -4.40 2.57
CA LYS A 380 -6.04 -4.13 3.70
C LYS A 380 -6.67 -4.90 4.86
N GLU A 381 -6.14 -6.09 5.15
CA GLU A 381 -6.36 -6.72 6.42
C GLU A 381 -5.95 -5.68 7.46
N GLN A 382 -6.92 -5.38 8.32
CA GLN A 382 -6.95 -4.28 9.27
C GLN A 382 -7.34 -2.93 8.65
N LYS A 383 -8.59 -2.55 8.94
CA LYS A 383 -8.89 -1.22 9.47
C LYS A 383 -7.88 -0.91 10.60
N SER A 384 -6.71 -0.41 10.25
CA SER A 384 -6.03 0.54 11.10
C SER A 384 -6.41 1.92 10.58
N ASP A 385 -6.73 2.83 11.50
CA ASP A 385 -7.00 4.22 11.23
C ASP A 385 -5.81 4.86 10.47
N ASP A 386 -5.84 4.82 9.13
CA ASP A 386 -4.94 5.62 8.28
C ASP A 386 -5.41 7.09 8.18
N CYS A 387 -6.50 7.43 8.89
CA CYS A 387 -6.92 8.80 9.14
C CYS A 387 -6.07 9.38 10.28
N VAL A 388 -5.19 10.31 9.95
CA VAL A 388 -4.46 11.08 10.94
C VAL A 388 -5.45 12.00 11.67
N GLN A 389 -5.32 12.18 12.98
CA GLN A 389 -6.16 13.15 13.71
C GLN A 389 -5.55 14.55 13.61
N LEU A 390 -6.35 15.52 13.15
CA LEU A 390 -5.95 16.92 13.17
C LEU A 390 -6.17 17.53 14.57
N PRO A 391 -5.35 18.51 14.95
CA PRO A 391 -5.69 19.41 16.03
C PRO A 391 -7.07 20.05 15.78
N THR A 392 -7.89 20.14 16.82
CA THR A 392 -9.28 20.65 16.71
C THR A 392 -9.37 22.10 16.22
N PHE A 393 -8.29 22.88 16.35
CA PHE A 393 -8.27 24.28 15.94
C PHE A 393 -8.15 24.50 14.43
N ILE A 394 -7.61 23.54 13.68
CA ILE A 394 -7.33 23.66 12.23
C ILE A 394 -8.27 22.79 11.38
N GLN A 395 -8.89 21.78 11.99
CA GLN A 395 -9.70 20.79 11.29
C GLN A 395 -10.80 21.41 10.42
N LYS A 396 -11.56 22.38 10.94
CA LYS A 396 -12.66 23.02 10.21
C LYS A 396 -12.19 23.78 8.97
N ASP A 397 -11.04 24.46 9.08
CA ASP A 397 -10.51 25.25 7.98
C ASP A 397 -9.98 24.33 6.87
N LEU A 398 -9.35 23.20 7.22
CA LEU A 398 -8.90 22.20 6.24
C LEU A 398 -10.05 21.42 5.59
N GLU A 399 -11.10 21.08 6.35
CA GLU A 399 -12.34 20.49 5.80
C GLU A 399 -12.99 21.46 4.80
N SER A 400 -13.08 22.74 5.15
CA SER A 400 -13.61 23.77 4.24
C SER A 400 -12.73 23.95 3.01
N LEU A 401 -11.40 23.93 3.16
CA LEU A 401 -10.47 24.06 2.05
C LEU A 401 -10.61 22.88 1.07
N GLY A 402 -10.80 21.67 1.61
CA GLY A 402 -11.12 20.46 0.87
C GLY A 402 -12.38 20.57 0.01
N SER A 403 -13.47 21.06 0.62
CA SER A 403 -14.72 21.30 -0.11
C SER A 403 -14.55 22.32 -1.23
N LEU A 404 -13.80 23.39 -1.00
CA LEU A 404 -13.52 24.40 -2.03
C LEU A 404 -12.65 23.84 -3.17
N ALA A 405 -11.74 22.92 -2.87
CA ALA A 405 -10.94 22.25 -3.88
C ALA A 405 -11.79 21.34 -4.78
N ASP A 406 -12.72 20.59 -4.18
CA ASP A 406 -13.69 19.76 -4.91
C ASP A 406 -14.58 20.61 -5.82
N ASP A 407 -15.10 21.74 -5.31
CA ASP A 407 -15.91 22.69 -6.09
C ASP A 407 -15.14 23.32 -7.25
N TYR A 408 -13.84 23.59 -7.06
CA TYR A 408 -12.96 24.15 -8.09
C TYR A 408 -12.44 23.08 -9.06
N GLY A 409 -12.53 21.79 -8.72
CA GLY A 409 -12.08 20.68 -9.54
C GLY A 409 -10.57 20.41 -9.46
N VAL A 410 -9.94 20.64 -8.31
CA VAL A 410 -8.50 20.37 -8.07
C VAL A 410 -8.29 19.44 -6.88
N HIS A 411 -7.19 18.69 -6.91
CA HIS A 411 -6.76 17.89 -5.77
C HIS A 411 -5.76 18.66 -4.90
N ILE A 412 -5.93 18.56 -3.58
CA ILE A 412 -5.09 19.27 -2.61
C ILE A 412 -4.61 18.34 -1.50
N TYR A 413 -3.38 18.57 -1.07
CA TYR A 413 -2.71 17.71 -0.11
C TYR A 413 -1.94 18.52 0.92
N LEU A 414 -2.14 18.19 2.20
CA LEU A 414 -1.27 18.66 3.27
C LEU A 414 0.07 17.90 3.17
N VAL A 415 1.20 18.60 3.15
CA VAL A 415 2.52 18.01 2.89
C VAL A 415 3.60 18.56 3.78
N GLY A 416 4.75 17.88 3.84
CA GLY A 416 5.95 18.41 4.47
C GLY A 416 6.02 18.21 5.98
N GLY A 417 6.56 19.21 6.69
CA GLY A 417 6.92 19.09 8.10
C GLY A 417 5.71 18.83 9.01
N ILE A 418 4.56 19.41 8.67
CA ILE A 418 3.32 19.25 9.44
C ILE A 418 2.83 17.80 9.44
N VAL A 419 2.89 17.09 8.31
CA VAL A 419 2.49 15.67 8.22
C VAL A 419 3.35 14.80 9.14
N ARG A 420 4.66 15.02 9.11
CA ARG A 420 5.61 14.33 10.01
C ARG A 420 5.30 14.63 11.48
N ASP A 421 5.10 15.91 11.80
CA ASP A 421 4.93 16.34 13.18
C ASP A 421 3.58 15.88 13.75
N LEU A 422 2.52 15.84 12.94
CA LEU A 422 1.23 15.21 13.28
C LEU A 422 1.40 13.73 13.64
N LEU A 423 2.15 12.96 12.83
CA LEU A 423 2.44 11.55 13.11
C LEU A 423 3.34 11.34 14.33
N LEU A 424 4.02 12.37 14.81
CA LEU A 424 4.86 12.36 16.02
C LEU A 424 4.14 12.98 17.24
N ASP A 425 2.84 13.28 17.14
CA ASP A 425 2.05 13.98 18.15
C ASP A 425 2.67 15.32 18.60
N LYS A 426 3.23 16.07 17.65
CA LYS A 426 3.82 17.39 17.87
C LYS A 426 2.98 18.49 17.24
N ALA A 427 2.84 19.60 17.97
CA ALA A 427 2.22 20.80 17.44
C ALA A 427 3.09 21.41 16.31
N ASN A 428 2.43 21.75 15.20
CA ASN A 428 3.04 22.46 14.09
C ASN A 428 1.97 23.37 13.46
N ASP A 429 2.26 24.67 13.43
CA ASP A 429 1.36 25.72 12.94
C ASP A 429 1.71 26.14 11.49
N ASP A 430 2.72 25.50 10.88
CA ASP A 430 3.19 25.74 9.52
C ASP A 430 2.40 24.85 8.54
N ILE A 431 1.33 25.41 7.98
CA ILE A 431 0.38 24.68 7.14
C ILE A 431 0.82 24.76 5.67
N ASP A 432 1.56 23.75 5.23
CA ASP A 432 1.96 23.57 3.84
C ASP A 432 0.95 22.71 3.07
N VAL A 433 0.27 23.29 2.08
CA VAL A 433 -0.64 22.59 1.18
C VAL A 433 -0.15 22.69 -0.26
N VAL A 434 -0.11 21.55 -0.95
CA VAL A 434 0.14 21.50 -2.39
C VAL A 434 -1.15 21.29 -3.16
N VAL A 435 -1.23 21.93 -4.33
CA VAL A 435 -2.36 21.89 -5.25
C VAL A 435 -1.90 21.24 -6.55
N GLU A 436 -2.55 20.16 -6.96
CA GLU A 436 -2.43 19.58 -8.30
C GLU A 436 -3.23 20.43 -9.29
N GLY A 437 -2.66 21.58 -9.65
CA GLY A 437 -3.34 22.61 -10.44
C GLY A 437 -2.61 23.94 -10.33
N ASP A 438 -3.29 25.05 -10.58
CA ASP A 438 -2.71 26.38 -10.38
C ASP A 438 -3.01 26.89 -8.96
N ALA A 439 -2.01 26.81 -8.07
CA ALA A 439 -2.18 27.21 -6.68
C ALA A 439 -2.48 28.70 -6.50
N VAL A 440 -2.00 29.57 -7.41
CA VAL A 440 -2.24 31.02 -7.31
C VAL A 440 -3.69 31.33 -7.65
N GLN A 441 -4.23 30.73 -8.71
CA GLN A 441 -5.64 30.88 -9.05
C GLN A 441 -6.55 30.26 -7.99
N PHE A 442 -6.20 29.08 -7.49
CA PHE A 442 -6.94 28.45 -6.40
C PHE A 442 -6.92 29.31 -5.12
N ALA A 443 -5.77 29.90 -4.77
CA ALA A 443 -5.67 30.79 -3.62
C ALA A 443 -6.54 32.05 -3.76
N ASP A 444 -6.60 32.67 -4.95
CA ASP A 444 -7.50 33.80 -5.22
C ASP A 444 -8.98 33.39 -5.10
N PHE A 445 -9.35 32.20 -5.58
CA PHE A 445 -10.69 31.63 -5.40
C PHE A 445 -11.05 31.43 -3.91
N VAL A 446 -10.13 30.84 -3.13
CA VAL A 446 -10.29 30.65 -1.68
C VAL A 446 -10.39 32.01 -0.97
N GLY A 447 -9.51 32.95 -1.28
CA GLY A 447 -9.49 34.30 -0.68
C GLY A 447 -10.79 35.07 -0.88
N ARG A 448 -11.38 35.00 -2.08
CA ARG A 448 -12.69 35.61 -2.38
C ARG A 448 -13.82 34.94 -1.61
N THR A 449 -13.79 33.61 -1.51
CA THR A 449 -14.85 32.84 -0.86
C THR A 449 -14.83 33.02 0.65
N TRP A 450 -13.64 33.01 1.26
CA TRP A 450 -13.45 33.23 2.70
C TRP A 450 -13.39 34.71 3.11
N GLN A 451 -13.36 35.63 2.13
CA GLN A 451 -13.13 37.06 2.36
C GLN A 451 -11.84 37.33 3.14
N LYS A 452 -10.75 36.68 2.74
CA LYS A 452 -9.43 36.74 3.39
C LYS A 452 -8.38 37.31 2.45
N GLU A 453 -7.32 37.85 3.07
CA GLU A 453 -6.16 38.38 2.35
C GLU A 453 -5.31 37.23 1.77
N VAL A 454 -4.90 37.40 0.51
CA VAL A 454 -4.03 36.46 -0.21
C VAL A 454 -2.78 37.20 -0.65
N VAL A 455 -1.61 36.68 -0.30
CA VAL A 455 -0.31 37.22 -0.70
C VAL A 455 0.30 36.26 -1.72
N VAL A 456 0.54 36.74 -2.94
CA VAL A 456 1.05 35.92 -4.04
C VAL A 456 2.55 36.14 -4.24
N HIS A 457 3.29 35.06 -4.44
CA HIS A 457 4.70 35.08 -4.82
C HIS A 457 4.88 34.42 -6.20
N GLU A 458 4.75 35.22 -7.26
CA GLU A 458 4.73 34.75 -8.66
C GLU A 458 5.99 33.95 -9.05
N SER A 459 7.17 34.35 -8.57
CA SER A 459 8.45 33.70 -8.91
C SER A 459 8.54 32.22 -8.51
N PHE A 460 7.71 31.77 -7.57
CA PHE A 460 7.71 30.39 -7.06
C PHE A 460 6.38 29.67 -7.26
N GLN A 461 5.38 30.30 -7.88
CA GLN A 461 4.01 29.80 -8.02
C GLN A 461 3.41 29.38 -6.68
N THR A 462 3.66 30.18 -5.63
CA THR A 462 3.12 29.99 -4.29
C THR A 462 2.26 31.18 -3.88
N ALA A 463 1.28 30.91 -3.02
CA ALA A 463 0.39 31.92 -2.45
C ALA A 463 0.18 31.62 -0.96
N LYS A 464 0.00 32.66 -0.15
CA LYS A 464 -0.32 32.55 1.28
C LYS A 464 -1.72 33.07 1.53
N VAL A 465 -2.55 32.28 2.20
CA VAL A 465 -3.92 32.67 2.59
C VAL A 465 -3.94 32.91 4.09
N LYS A 466 -4.29 34.13 4.51
CA LYS A 466 -4.37 34.49 5.94
C LYS A 466 -5.74 34.09 6.51
N VAL A 467 -5.82 33.00 7.26
CA VAL A 467 -7.08 32.47 7.83
C VAL A 467 -7.48 33.25 9.08
N SER A 468 -6.52 33.52 9.97
CA SER A 468 -6.67 34.35 11.17
C SER A 468 -5.40 35.19 11.40
N ASP A 469 -5.35 35.98 12.48
CA ASP A 469 -4.15 36.76 12.79
C ASP A 469 -2.91 35.91 13.08
N ASP A 470 -3.12 34.69 13.58
CA ASP A 470 -2.06 33.76 13.98
C ASP A 470 -1.95 32.54 13.05
N LEU A 471 -2.79 32.43 12.01
CA LEU A 471 -2.85 31.26 11.13
C LEU A 471 -2.78 31.62 9.64
N THR A 472 -1.79 31.07 8.96
CA THR A 472 -1.58 31.20 7.51
C THR A 472 -1.48 29.83 6.86
N ILE A 473 -2.13 29.66 5.70
CA ILE A 473 -2.01 28.47 4.86
C ILE A 473 -1.15 28.82 3.65
N ASP A 474 -0.06 28.10 3.48
CA ASP A 474 0.83 28.21 2.33
C ASP A 474 0.37 27.24 1.24
N LEU A 475 -0.07 27.78 0.11
CA LEU A 475 -0.49 27.04 -1.08
C LEU A 475 0.62 27.05 -2.12
N ALA A 476 1.05 25.86 -2.55
CA ALA A 476 2.06 25.69 -3.57
C ALA A 476 1.56 24.81 -4.72
N THR A 477 1.93 25.17 -5.95
CA THR A 477 1.65 24.29 -7.10
C THR A 477 2.57 23.07 -7.04
N THR A 478 2.04 21.86 -7.23
CA THR A 478 2.86 20.65 -7.34
C THR A 478 3.90 20.80 -8.44
N ARG A 479 5.16 20.50 -8.12
CA ARG A 479 6.27 20.73 -9.04
C ARG A 479 7.33 19.65 -9.00
N ALA A 480 7.90 19.35 -10.16
CA ALA A 480 9.18 18.68 -10.27
C ALA A 480 10.30 19.72 -10.31
N GLU A 481 11.40 19.40 -9.65
CA GLU A 481 12.64 20.18 -9.67
C GLU A 481 13.65 19.47 -10.57
N TYR A 482 14.18 20.19 -11.55
CA TYR A 482 15.27 19.70 -12.41
C TYR A 482 16.52 20.54 -12.19
N TYR A 483 17.66 19.89 -12.03
CA TYR A 483 18.96 20.53 -11.87
C TYR A 483 19.77 20.34 -13.15
N ASP A 484 20.09 21.44 -13.85
CA ASP A 484 20.91 21.39 -15.08
C ASP A 484 22.29 20.77 -14.83
N HIS A 485 22.83 20.93 -13.62
CA HIS A 485 24.05 20.31 -13.14
C HIS A 485 24.03 20.24 -11.60
N PRO A 486 24.84 19.36 -10.98
CA PRO A 486 24.93 19.26 -9.52
C PRO A 486 25.19 20.62 -8.86
N SER A 487 24.45 20.91 -7.78
CA SER A 487 24.52 22.15 -7.00
C SER A 487 23.91 23.41 -7.63
N ALA A 488 23.27 23.32 -8.80
CA ALA A 488 22.53 24.43 -9.43
C ALA A 488 21.21 24.76 -8.70
N LEU A 489 20.59 25.91 -9.05
CA LEU A 489 19.21 26.19 -8.67
C LEU A 489 18.25 25.34 -9.54
N PRO A 490 17.16 24.79 -8.98
CA PRO A 490 16.25 23.95 -9.73
C PRO A 490 15.35 24.78 -10.65
N GLN A 491 15.03 24.23 -11.83
CA GLN A 491 13.95 24.71 -12.69
C GLN A 491 12.63 24.03 -12.31
N ILE A 492 11.53 24.79 -12.31
CA ILE A 492 10.19 24.36 -11.83
C ILE A 492 9.28 23.96 -13.00
N ILE A 493 8.65 22.78 -12.94
CA ILE A 493 7.60 22.34 -13.89
C ILE A 493 6.41 21.77 -13.11
N ARG A 494 5.17 22.01 -13.58
CA ARG A 494 3.95 21.42 -13.04
C ARG A 494 3.89 19.89 -13.23
N THR A 495 3.65 19.15 -12.16
CA THR A 495 3.63 17.68 -12.12
C THR A 495 2.64 17.15 -11.07
N HIS A 496 2.58 15.83 -10.87
CA HIS A 496 1.74 15.21 -9.83
C HIS A 496 2.40 15.26 -8.46
N LEU A 497 1.59 14.94 -7.45
CA LEU A 497 2.02 14.80 -6.07
C LEU A 497 3.22 13.86 -5.94
N LYS A 498 3.24 12.75 -6.69
CA LYS A 498 4.34 11.78 -6.64
C LYS A 498 5.69 12.40 -6.99
N GLU A 499 5.76 13.20 -8.07
CA GLU A 499 7.00 13.88 -8.44
C GLU A 499 7.35 15.02 -7.47
N ASP A 500 6.36 15.74 -6.93
CA ASP A 500 6.58 16.76 -5.90
C ASP A 500 7.14 16.16 -4.60
N MET A 501 6.68 14.97 -4.23
CA MET A 501 7.19 14.28 -3.05
C MET A 501 8.59 13.71 -3.30
N TYR A 502 8.89 13.25 -4.52
CA TYR A 502 10.19 12.65 -4.85
C TYR A 502 11.36 13.64 -4.78
N ARG A 503 11.13 14.92 -5.09
CA ARG A 503 12.17 15.97 -5.00
C ARG A 503 12.54 16.38 -3.57
N ARG A 504 11.86 15.84 -2.55
CA ARG A 504 12.08 16.21 -1.14
C ARG A 504 13.34 15.56 -0.56
N ASP A 505 13.74 16.02 0.61
CA ASP A 505 15.01 15.64 1.21
C ASP A 505 15.03 14.22 1.79
N PHE A 506 14.05 13.90 2.64
CA PHE A 506 13.96 12.62 3.36
C PHE A 506 12.56 12.01 3.28
N THR A 507 12.47 10.68 3.35
CA THR A 507 11.21 9.91 3.31
C THR A 507 10.19 10.42 4.32
N ILE A 508 10.65 10.74 5.54
CA ILE A 508 9.81 11.27 6.62
C ILE A 508 9.18 12.64 6.32
N ASN A 509 9.68 13.38 5.33
CA ASN A 509 9.15 14.67 4.88
C ASN A 509 8.46 14.57 3.51
N ALA A 510 8.44 13.37 2.92
CA ALA A 510 7.86 13.05 1.61
C ALA A 510 6.57 12.24 1.74
N MET A 511 5.75 12.60 2.74
CA MET A 511 4.40 12.08 2.94
C MET A 511 3.39 13.20 2.74
N ALA A 512 2.19 12.81 2.36
CA ALA A 512 1.08 13.72 2.11
C ALA A 512 -0.19 13.21 2.79
N ILE A 513 -1.12 14.11 3.11
CA ILE A 513 -2.46 13.78 3.58
C ILE A 513 -3.45 14.43 2.62
N SER A 514 -4.38 13.63 2.07
CA SER A 514 -5.41 14.17 1.18
C SER A 514 -6.42 15.01 1.95
N LEU A 515 -6.81 16.15 1.39
CA LEU A 515 -7.80 17.06 1.96
C LEU A 515 -9.12 17.11 1.16
N ASN A 516 -9.23 16.42 0.02
CA ASN A 516 -10.49 16.29 -0.72
C ASN A 516 -11.52 15.45 0.06
N GLN A 517 -12.83 15.66 -0.15
CA GLN A 517 -13.88 15.05 0.69
C GLN A 517 -13.94 13.51 0.59
N ASP A 518 -13.66 12.95 -0.58
CA ASP A 518 -13.70 11.50 -0.85
C ASP A 518 -12.58 10.70 -0.15
N SER A 519 -11.52 11.40 0.24
CA SER A 519 -10.27 10.84 0.74
C SER A 519 -9.72 11.64 1.91
N PHE A 520 -10.57 12.42 2.58
CA PHE A 520 -10.18 13.35 3.63
C PHE A 520 -9.39 12.64 4.72
N MET A 521 -8.25 13.23 5.10
CA MET A 521 -7.30 12.71 6.10
C MET A 521 -6.60 11.40 5.74
N LYS A 522 -6.74 10.89 4.52
CA LYS A 522 -6.02 9.70 4.07
C LYS A 522 -4.53 9.99 3.91
N LEU A 523 -3.69 9.29 4.67
CA LEU A 523 -2.23 9.33 4.51
C LEU A 523 -1.79 8.68 3.19
N ILE A 524 -0.96 9.39 2.44
CA ILE A 524 -0.29 8.96 1.22
C ILE A 524 1.21 8.90 1.53
N ASP A 525 1.73 7.68 1.65
CA ASP A 525 3.15 7.39 1.87
C ASP A 525 3.71 6.53 0.73
N LEU A 526 4.31 7.19 -0.27
CA LEU A 526 4.84 6.53 -1.47
C LEU A 526 6.25 5.96 -1.27
N PHE A 527 6.95 6.38 -0.22
CA PHE A 527 8.39 6.11 -0.04
C PHE A 527 8.74 5.42 1.28
N GLY A 528 7.74 5.08 2.10
CA GLY A 528 7.91 4.40 3.38
C GLY A 528 8.35 5.32 4.51
N GLY A 529 7.97 6.60 4.45
CA GLY A 529 8.25 7.60 5.48
C GLY A 529 7.67 7.24 6.86
N ARG A 530 6.49 6.60 6.91
CA ARG A 530 5.87 6.16 8.17
C ARG A 530 6.72 5.11 8.88
N ARG A 531 7.21 4.13 8.12
CA ARG A 531 8.10 3.08 8.63
C ARG A 531 9.45 3.66 9.09
N ASP A 532 9.98 4.63 8.36
CA ASP A 532 11.23 5.30 8.74
C ASP A 532 11.05 6.18 9.98
N LEU A 533 9.87 6.80 10.16
CA LEU A 533 9.51 7.49 11.41
C LEU A 533 9.48 6.54 12.61
N GLU A 534 8.78 5.40 12.49
CA GLU A 534 8.71 4.37 13.53
C GLU A 534 10.10 3.84 13.92
N LYS A 535 10.99 3.69 12.93
CA LYS A 535 12.37 3.23 13.13
C LYS A 535 13.36 4.34 13.49
N GLN A 536 12.91 5.60 13.53
CA GLN A 536 13.75 6.78 13.79
C GLN A 536 14.92 6.91 12.80
N LEU A 537 14.65 6.69 11.51
CA LEU A 537 15.63 6.70 10.43
C LEU A 537 15.44 7.90 9.49
N LEU A 538 16.55 8.47 9.04
CA LEU A 538 16.60 9.50 8.01
C LEU A 538 17.14 8.90 6.71
N ARG A 539 16.25 8.69 5.74
CA ARG A 539 16.56 8.09 4.44
C ARG A 539 16.31 9.10 3.31
N PRO A 540 17.30 9.39 2.45
CA PRO A 540 17.07 10.20 1.26
C PRO A 540 16.24 9.42 0.22
N LEU A 541 15.49 10.15 -0.62
CA LEU A 541 14.57 9.55 -1.60
C LEU A 541 15.29 8.80 -2.73
N HIS A 542 16.53 9.19 -3.03
CA HIS A 542 17.38 8.56 -4.03
C HIS A 542 18.87 8.80 -3.75
N ASN A 543 19.73 8.01 -4.39
CA ASN A 543 21.18 8.04 -4.23
C ASN A 543 21.85 9.36 -4.64
N LEU A 544 21.25 10.11 -5.56
CA LEU A 544 21.76 11.41 -6.03
C LEU A 544 21.30 12.60 -5.18
N SER A 545 20.44 12.40 -4.17
CA SER A 545 19.80 13.49 -3.41
C SER A 545 20.82 14.49 -2.82
N PHE A 546 21.93 14.01 -2.28
CA PHE A 546 22.99 14.87 -1.73
C PHE A 546 23.95 15.45 -2.79
N ILE A 547 23.98 14.89 -4.00
CA ILE A 547 24.76 15.43 -5.12
C ILE A 547 23.99 16.59 -5.78
N GLU A 548 22.68 16.44 -5.93
CA GLU A 548 21.79 17.48 -6.46
C GLU A 548 21.72 18.68 -5.51
N ASP A 549 21.50 18.43 -4.21
CA ASP A 549 21.50 19.47 -3.19
C ASP A 549 22.29 19.04 -1.93
N PRO A 550 23.59 19.37 -1.86
CA PRO A 550 24.41 18.96 -0.71
C PRO A 550 23.99 19.64 0.60
N THR A 551 23.17 20.70 0.57
CA THR A 551 22.65 21.33 1.78
C THR A 551 21.73 20.38 2.58
N ARG A 552 21.15 19.37 1.91
CA ARG A 552 20.35 18.30 2.54
C ARG A 552 21.14 17.49 3.57
N ILE A 553 22.47 17.43 3.48
CA ILE A 553 23.32 16.78 4.50
C ILE A 553 23.21 17.55 5.82
N LEU A 554 23.37 18.89 5.79
CA LEU A 554 23.24 19.73 6.98
C LEU A 554 21.82 19.65 7.55
N ARG A 555 20.80 19.61 6.69
CA ARG A 555 19.40 19.41 7.10
C ARG A 555 19.18 18.04 7.77
N GLY A 556 19.76 16.97 7.23
CA GLY A 556 19.71 15.63 7.81
C GLY A 556 20.32 15.59 9.20
N LEU A 557 21.53 16.14 9.37
CA LEU A 557 22.17 16.23 10.68
C LEU A 557 21.37 17.10 11.66
N ARG A 558 20.73 18.16 11.16
CA ARG A 558 19.80 18.98 11.95
C ARG A 558 18.61 18.16 12.46
N PHE A 559 18.00 17.35 11.60
CA PHE A 559 16.91 16.45 11.99
C PHE A 559 17.36 15.33 12.94
N GLU A 560 18.56 14.78 12.76
CA GLU A 560 19.17 13.83 13.69
C GLU A 560 19.34 14.45 15.09
N GLY A 561 19.81 15.70 15.16
CA GLY A 561 19.90 16.44 16.42
C GLY A 561 18.54 16.77 17.05
N ARG A 562 17.57 17.24 16.24
CA ARG A 562 16.25 17.70 16.71
C ARG A 562 15.34 16.55 17.16
N PHE A 563 15.34 15.44 16.43
CA PHE A 563 14.43 14.31 16.66
C PHE A 563 15.09 13.10 17.32
N GLY A 564 16.43 13.08 17.39
CA GLY A 564 17.19 11.92 17.88
C GLY A 564 17.25 10.76 16.88
N PHE A 565 16.90 11.01 15.62
CA PHE A 565 16.92 10.01 14.55
C PHE A 565 18.35 9.75 14.07
N ARG A 566 18.56 8.69 13.29
CA ARG A 566 19.87 8.39 12.68
C ARG A 566 19.78 8.37 11.16
N LEU A 567 20.78 8.91 10.48
CA LEU A 567 20.99 8.65 9.05
C LEU A 567 21.14 7.14 8.81
N THR A 568 20.53 6.63 7.74
CA THR A 568 20.75 5.24 7.33
C THR A 568 22.22 5.05 6.89
N ASP A 569 22.75 3.83 6.98
CA ASP A 569 24.13 3.57 6.55
C ASP A 569 24.33 3.91 5.04
N GLU A 570 23.28 3.76 4.23
CA GLU A 570 23.26 4.21 2.84
C GLU A 570 23.32 5.74 2.72
N ALA A 571 22.57 6.47 3.55
CA ALA A 571 22.60 7.93 3.57
C ALA A 571 23.99 8.46 3.97
N GLU A 572 24.64 7.84 4.97
CA GLU A 572 26.01 8.21 5.36
C GLU A 572 27.00 7.99 4.20
N ARG A 573 26.86 6.89 3.45
CA ARG A 573 27.65 6.65 2.23
C ARG A 573 27.39 7.70 1.15
N PHE A 574 26.13 7.99 0.83
CA PHE A 574 25.79 9.01 -0.16
C PHE A 574 26.30 10.39 0.23
N ALA A 575 26.29 10.73 1.52
CA ALA A 575 26.83 11.99 2.02
C ALA A 575 28.35 12.08 1.80
N SER A 576 29.07 10.97 1.98
CA SER A 576 30.51 10.89 1.67
C SER A 576 30.79 11.04 0.17
N ASP A 577 29.95 10.46 -0.69
CA ASP A 577 30.12 10.54 -2.16
C ASP A 577 29.86 11.97 -2.69
N ALA A 578 29.05 12.77 -1.98
CA ALA A 578 28.70 14.14 -2.34
C ALA A 578 29.82 15.19 -2.09
N LYS A 579 30.99 14.80 -1.56
CA LYS A 579 32.12 15.73 -1.26
C LYS A 579 32.47 16.68 -2.41
N SER A 580 32.48 16.18 -3.64
CA SER A 580 32.79 16.98 -4.83
C SER A 580 31.69 17.96 -5.23
N ALA A 581 30.44 17.71 -4.84
CA ALA A 581 29.31 18.60 -5.07
C ALA A 581 29.24 19.70 -4.00
N ILE A 582 29.62 19.39 -2.75
CA ILE A 582 29.68 20.35 -1.64
C ILE A 582 30.62 21.52 -1.98
N SER A 583 31.79 21.24 -2.59
CA SER A 583 32.75 22.30 -2.96
C SER A 583 32.24 23.27 -4.03
N LYS A 584 31.15 22.93 -4.72
CA LYS A 584 30.48 23.78 -5.71
C LYS A 584 29.36 24.64 -5.12
N LEU A 585 28.98 24.43 -3.84
CA LEU A 585 27.96 25.25 -3.19
C LEU A 585 28.48 26.65 -2.88
N SER A 586 27.61 27.65 -3.07
CA SER A 586 27.86 29.02 -2.62
C SER A 586 27.96 29.09 -1.09
N PHE A 587 28.88 29.90 -0.56
CA PHE A 587 29.00 30.16 0.88
C PHE A 587 27.71 30.70 1.52
N GLU A 588 26.88 31.43 0.77
CA GLU A 588 25.60 31.96 1.26
C GLU A 588 24.63 30.84 1.62
N ARG A 589 24.41 29.86 0.71
CA ARG A 589 23.54 28.70 0.97
C ARG A 589 24.03 27.85 2.14
N ILE A 590 25.35 27.63 2.25
CA ILE A 590 25.95 26.93 3.40
C ILE A 590 25.65 27.70 4.69
N GLY A 591 25.86 29.02 4.67
CA GLY A 591 25.63 29.88 5.83
C GLY A 591 24.17 29.93 6.27
N GLN A 592 23.21 29.99 5.34
CA GLN A 592 21.78 29.98 5.65
C GLN A 592 21.34 28.68 6.35
N GLU A 593 21.79 27.52 5.86
CA GLU A 593 21.46 26.24 6.51
C GLU A 593 22.24 26.03 7.81
N TRP A 594 23.50 26.50 7.89
CA TRP A 594 24.26 26.46 9.13
C TRP A 594 23.67 27.36 10.22
N ALA A 595 23.14 28.53 9.88
CA ALA A 595 22.44 29.40 10.83
C ALA A 595 21.27 28.65 11.49
N LYS A 596 20.50 27.87 10.71
CA LYS A 596 19.43 27.01 11.25
C LYS A 596 19.96 25.91 12.16
N VAL A 597 21.14 25.35 11.87
CA VAL A 597 21.80 24.37 12.75
C VAL A 597 22.18 25.00 14.10
N THR A 598 22.70 26.23 14.10
CA THR A 598 23.12 26.91 15.35
C THR A 598 21.95 27.24 16.30
N GLN A 599 20.72 27.28 15.78
CA GLN A 599 19.51 27.48 16.58
C GLN A 599 19.05 26.21 17.31
N GLU A 600 19.54 25.03 16.91
CA GLU A 600 19.19 23.77 17.58
C GLU A 600 19.92 23.61 18.91
N LYS A 601 19.24 23.10 19.94
CA LYS A 601 19.85 22.84 21.25
C LYS A 601 21.05 21.88 21.17
N SER A 602 21.06 20.99 20.17
CA SER A 602 22.07 19.97 19.94
C SER A 602 23.15 20.36 18.93
N TYR A 603 23.32 21.65 18.61
CA TYR A 603 24.26 22.11 17.57
C TYR A 603 25.69 21.57 17.74
N GLN A 604 26.18 21.40 18.98
CA GLN A 604 27.51 20.84 19.26
C GLN A 604 27.63 19.38 18.80
N ARG A 605 26.58 18.58 19.03
CA ARG A 605 26.51 17.18 18.57
C ARG A 605 26.45 17.12 17.05
N ILE A 606 25.71 18.04 16.42
CA ILE A 606 25.60 18.15 14.97
C ILE A 606 26.96 18.47 14.33
N ALA A 607 27.69 19.44 14.88
CA ALA A 607 29.03 19.81 14.40
C ALA A 607 30.02 18.65 14.56
N LYS A 608 29.96 17.92 15.68
CA LYS A 608 30.76 16.71 15.89
C LYS A 608 30.42 15.62 14.86
N ARG A 609 29.14 15.40 14.58
CA ARG A 609 28.70 14.40 13.60
C ARG A 609 29.17 14.74 12.19
N LEU A 610 29.17 16.01 11.82
CA LEU A 610 29.71 16.48 10.54
C LEU A 610 31.21 16.17 10.38
N ASP A 611 31.96 16.26 11.48
CA ASP A 611 33.38 15.86 11.54
C ASP A 611 33.56 14.34 11.49
N GLU A 612 32.76 13.58 12.23
CA GLU A 612 32.77 12.10 12.22
C GLU A 612 32.46 11.54 10.82
N LEU A 613 31.65 12.23 10.02
CA LEU A 613 31.38 11.89 8.62
C LEU A 613 32.50 12.34 7.65
N ASN A 614 33.55 12.98 8.15
CA ASN A 614 34.64 13.58 7.36
C ASN A 614 34.14 14.60 6.32
N LEU A 615 33.10 15.37 6.67
CA LEU A 615 32.49 16.38 5.80
C LEU A 615 32.71 17.81 6.29
N LEU A 616 33.19 18.00 7.52
CA LEU A 616 33.45 19.31 8.11
C LEU A 616 34.34 20.18 7.21
N THR A 617 35.47 19.65 6.74
CA THR A 617 36.41 20.35 5.85
C THR A 617 35.85 20.60 4.45
N SER A 618 34.85 19.83 4.03
CA SER A 618 34.20 19.98 2.73
C SER A 618 33.22 21.17 2.74
N PHE A 619 32.45 21.33 3.82
CA PHE A 619 31.58 22.50 4.01
C PHE A 619 32.35 23.75 4.44
N PHE A 620 33.39 23.57 5.24
CA PHE A 620 34.16 24.65 5.83
C PHE A 620 35.65 24.39 5.63
N THR A 621 36.18 24.92 4.52
CA THR A 621 37.59 24.71 4.15
C THR A 621 38.53 25.15 5.27
N GLY A 622 39.40 24.24 5.73
CA GLY A 622 40.36 24.50 6.80
C GLY A 622 39.84 24.33 8.23
N ALA A 623 38.57 23.96 8.42
CA ALA A 623 38.02 23.72 9.75
C ALA A 623 38.50 22.38 10.35
N THR A 624 38.78 22.37 11.66
CA THR A 624 39.13 21.16 12.43
C THR A 624 38.34 21.10 13.72
N TYR A 625 37.69 19.98 14.04
CA TYR A 625 36.95 19.83 15.29
C TYR A 625 37.90 19.62 16.49
N ALA A 626 37.74 20.41 17.55
CA ALA A 626 38.53 20.30 18.79
C ALA A 626 37.63 19.96 19.99
N SER A 627 38.14 19.19 20.95
CA SER A 627 37.38 18.68 22.11
C SER A 627 37.01 19.76 23.14
N ASN A 628 37.61 20.94 23.08
CA ASN A 628 37.40 22.07 24.00
C ASN A 628 36.50 23.18 23.44
N VAL A 629 35.68 22.87 22.43
CA VAL A 629 34.77 23.84 21.78
C VAL A 629 33.62 24.29 22.70
N ALA A 630 33.15 23.42 23.60
CA ALA A 630 32.04 23.73 24.50
C ALA A 630 32.35 24.88 25.49
N SER A 631 33.59 24.97 25.98
CA SER A 631 34.01 26.03 26.90
C SER A 631 34.16 27.39 26.21
N VAL A 632 34.56 27.41 24.95
CA VAL A 632 34.67 28.66 24.15
C VAL A 632 33.28 29.25 23.86
N TYR A 633 32.31 28.41 23.49
CA TYR A 633 30.94 28.86 23.21
C TYR A 633 30.18 29.33 24.45
N THR A 634 30.41 28.70 25.61
CA THR A 634 29.79 29.13 26.87
C THR A 634 30.23 30.53 27.27
N CYS A 635 31.47 30.93 26.96
CA CYS A 635 31.92 32.32 27.12
C CYS A 635 31.19 33.28 26.17
N ILE A 636 31.03 32.92 24.89
CA ILE A 636 30.39 33.77 23.88
C ILE A 636 28.89 33.98 24.18
N ALA A 637 28.17 32.93 24.60
CA ALA A 637 26.75 33.01 24.91
C ALA A 637 26.43 33.89 26.13
N ASN A 638 27.38 34.06 27.05
CA ASN A 638 27.21 34.89 28.25
C ASN A 638 27.43 36.40 27.98
N GLU A 639 28.01 36.81 26.84
CA GLU A 639 28.31 38.22 26.53
C GLU A 639 27.23 38.95 25.70
N ARG A 640 26.07 38.34 25.41
CA ARG A 640 24.94 38.94 24.66
C ARG A 640 25.38 39.78 23.44
N LEU A 641 25.89 39.10 22.41
CA LEU A 641 26.13 39.71 21.10
C LEU A 641 24.82 39.73 20.32
N ASP A 642 24.05 40.78 20.53
CA ASP A 642 22.91 41.13 19.68
C ASP A 642 23.44 41.75 18.38
N GLU A 643 22.90 41.28 17.24
CA GLU A 643 23.09 41.74 15.85
C GLU A 643 24.17 41.05 14.97
N HIS A 644 23.70 40.38 13.91
CA HIS A 644 24.40 39.77 12.76
C HIS A 644 25.22 38.47 12.95
N PRO A 645 24.64 37.27 12.67
CA PRO A 645 25.30 35.97 12.89
C PRO A 645 26.43 35.62 11.91
N PHE A 646 26.70 36.43 10.88
CA PHE A 646 27.72 36.12 9.86
C PHE A 646 29.10 36.72 10.17
N PHE A 647 29.23 37.66 11.11
CA PHE A 647 30.42 38.54 11.18
C PHE A 647 31.25 38.54 12.47
N TYR A 648 30.94 37.74 13.50
CA TYR A 648 31.76 37.76 14.71
C TYR A 648 32.50 36.45 14.99
N VAL A 649 33.81 36.51 14.71
CA VAL A 649 34.85 35.59 15.13
C VAL A 649 35.98 36.45 15.71
N ILE A 650 36.17 36.48 17.03
CA ILE A 650 37.28 37.23 17.67
C ILE A 650 38.29 36.27 18.31
N SER A 651 39.56 36.57 18.01
CA SER A 651 40.81 35.89 18.33
C SER A 651 41.18 35.88 19.82
N ILE A 652 41.77 34.77 20.31
CA ILE A 652 42.77 34.83 21.39
C ILE A 652 44.01 34.01 21.02
N VAL A 653 45.12 34.72 20.93
CA VAL A 653 46.48 34.24 20.69
C VAL A 653 46.92 33.34 21.85
N ARG A 654 46.88 32.00 21.67
CA ARG A 654 47.95 31.03 22.04
C ARG A 654 47.58 29.55 22.00
N THR A 655 46.34 29.15 21.76
CA THR A 655 45.97 27.73 21.72
C THR A 655 45.04 27.42 20.56
N LYS A 656 45.44 26.47 19.71
CA LYS A 656 44.75 26.02 18.50
C LYS A 656 43.30 25.59 18.82
N CYS A 657 42.31 26.41 18.47
CA CYS A 657 40.87 26.14 18.56
C CYS A 657 40.15 26.82 17.37
N LEU A 658 38.97 26.31 16.99
CA LEU A 658 38.20 26.67 15.78
C LEU A 658 38.07 28.19 15.51
N PHE A 659 38.33 28.60 14.27
CA PHE A 659 38.00 29.92 13.73
C PHE A 659 37.45 29.79 12.30
N PHE A 660 36.44 30.60 11.93
CA PHE A 660 36.10 30.88 10.54
C PHE A 660 36.82 32.17 10.10
N THR A 661 37.55 32.12 8.99
CA THR A 661 38.00 33.32 8.25
C THR A 661 37.69 33.10 6.76
N ILE A 662 36.78 33.89 6.20
CA ILE A 662 36.61 34.05 4.75
C ILE A 662 37.62 35.11 4.31
N HIS A 663 38.66 34.71 3.58
CA HIS A 663 39.55 35.66 2.94
C HIS A 663 38.80 36.34 1.78
N ARG A 664 38.52 37.65 1.91
CA ARG A 664 38.22 38.50 0.77
C ARG A 664 39.55 38.72 0.03
N GLU A 665 39.82 37.97 -1.04
CA GLU A 665 40.78 38.43 -2.03
C GLU A 665 40.10 39.54 -2.83
N ASN A 666 40.45 40.78 -2.48
CA ASN A 666 40.32 41.90 -3.39
C ASN A 666 41.13 41.56 -4.65
N LYS A 667 40.43 41.32 -5.77
CA LYS A 667 40.94 41.75 -7.07
C LYS A 667 40.26 43.07 -7.41
N ILE A 668 41.09 44.11 -7.49
CA ILE A 668 40.85 45.36 -8.21
C ILE A 668 40.57 45.03 -9.68
#